data_AF-A0A1M4YG41-F1
#
_entry.id   AF-A0A1M4YG41-F1
#
_cell.length_a   1.000
_cell.length_b   1.000
_cell.length_c   1.000
_cell.angle_alpha   90.00
_cell.angle_beta   90.00
_cell.angle_gamma   90.00
#
_symmetry.space_group_name_H-M   'P 1'
#
loop_
_entity.id
_entity.type
_entity.pdbx_description
1 polymer ?
#
loop_
_entity_poly.entity_id
_entity_poly.type
_entity_poly.pdbx_seq_one_letter_code
_entity_poly.pdbx_strand_id
1 'polypeptide(L)'
;MGKKTLTNAHCLLELTEQAPPAVLRSFAGLPECLGLQRGFDWTQPDEGLSAALIEHIKHLRKEQRDPAEREALRVLRLSTVRGAAILATVAEQLYDEDLLARFRAQEGGEVGRAVWMRTHSEASIKLFDTAESIVNTQDLKGLKRLHDAFDVPGEAPPFLWNDEVKDRLEAQLTEAMRLAEPCEVIHVAMEEPNRQGQTQTTHYLVVRFAGDQVAAVEMRNRQRKSFFYFPARDATLIYAPHRGLVEVFAPTLGTRAPLANVLSRHGFKAPLSNRPLDRSRYDLSRFARPLKDTKPRIDGGRIERLYLTEAKALLGHATDAVTLHIDSGAELHEVIDERWGNHPFAQPGALLGVTLVAELVFEGETAATPLAIVLAEPGRCSLAGEKDQRLRRAGMQLLEALGVRKPLHPGCGRDDPSLIAQVARLLESASSPMDGFALHKLGIDIERLQDEGILIEGERIAELSVPVDEGEPMKVVLERCADADTVRYRDPLTGNDVVMPARLARRWKVQLDWLREELITALGSALKGPRSRHFDDEPVFLGEIDIDGHAVALYFASRMSHERAYAKVDAALRLRPRPVAGVVLTTTSTPLPFAGTNVVIPIEDVLADAGNGSAIDLDRLKVAYRHGQLAAMGGSTVTLKVAPDGHAATLYLPGKAPWRVTGKARIAVLQRLVEAWAAGTPHVNTKALMAGTGCTSPANLFTGKHSPWRDYLERVPGTRAWQLKLTPLDRVVVDDSDTRSAAIEAVTEDV
;
A
#
# COMPACT_ATOMS: atom_id res chain seq x y z
N MET A 1 -26.12 15.07 52.29
CA MET A 1 -26.60 14.12 51.26
C MET A 1 -25.60 14.13 50.11
N GLY A 2 -24.85 13.04 49.90
CA GLY A 2 -23.86 12.98 48.83
C GLY A 2 -24.53 12.78 47.47
N LYS A 3 -24.30 13.69 46.52
CA LYS A 3 -24.65 13.47 45.10
C LYS A 3 -23.86 12.26 44.61
N LYS A 4 -24.53 11.11 44.44
CA LYS A 4 -23.95 9.97 43.70
C LYS A 4 -23.76 10.43 42.25
N THR A 5 -22.53 10.74 41.86
CA THR A 5 -22.17 10.93 40.45
C THR A 5 -22.28 9.58 39.74
N LEU A 6 -23.28 9.46 38.86
CA LEU A 6 -23.50 8.28 38.04
C LEU A 6 -22.50 8.30 36.87
N THR A 7 -21.28 7.84 37.09
CA THR A 7 -20.20 7.83 36.08
C THR A 7 -20.50 7.02 34.82
N ASN A 8 -21.58 6.21 34.80
CA ASN A 8 -21.92 5.27 33.72
C ASN A 8 -23.32 5.51 33.10
N ALA A 9 -23.85 6.74 33.17
CA ALA A 9 -25.18 7.11 32.63
C ALA A 9 -25.19 8.53 32.03
N HIS A 10 -24.03 9.03 31.62
CA HIS A 10 -23.86 10.44 31.33
C HIS A 10 -24.64 10.86 30.09
N CYS A 11 -24.60 10.06 29.03
CA CYS A 11 -25.25 10.38 27.76
C CYS A 11 -26.78 10.32 27.91
N LEU A 12 -27.29 9.33 28.65
CA LEU A 12 -28.72 9.19 28.91
C LEU A 12 -29.27 10.33 29.76
N LEU A 13 -28.51 10.78 30.77
CA LEU A 13 -28.88 11.93 31.58
C LEU A 13 -28.86 13.22 30.75
N GLU A 14 -27.80 13.43 29.96
CA GLU A 14 -27.70 14.59 29.05
C GLU A 14 -28.85 14.63 28.04
N LEU A 15 -29.18 13.50 27.41
CA LEU A 15 -30.33 13.39 26.52
C LEU A 15 -31.63 13.74 27.23
N THR A 16 -31.81 13.28 28.47
CA THR A 16 -33.02 13.56 29.28
C THR A 16 -33.17 15.03 29.65
N GLU A 17 -32.05 15.72 29.84
CA GLU A 17 -32.03 17.16 30.14
C GLU A 17 -32.31 18.01 28.89
N GLN A 18 -31.87 17.58 27.71
CA GLN A 18 -31.96 18.35 26.46
C GLN A 18 -33.24 18.07 25.65
N ALA A 19 -33.75 16.84 25.69
CA ALA A 19 -34.87 16.44 24.83
C ALA A 19 -36.24 16.80 25.45
N PRO A 20 -37.22 17.24 24.63
CA PRO A 20 -38.57 17.48 25.11
C PRO A 20 -39.29 16.16 25.44
N PRO A 21 -40.34 16.19 26.29
CA PRO A 21 -41.05 14.99 26.75
C PRO A 21 -41.58 14.08 25.64
N ALA A 22 -42.06 14.64 24.52
CA ALA A 22 -42.52 13.86 23.37
C ALA A 22 -41.38 13.02 22.74
N VAL A 23 -40.19 13.62 22.60
CA VAL A 23 -38.99 12.94 22.08
C VAL A 23 -38.51 11.86 23.05
N LEU A 24 -38.55 12.12 24.35
CA LEU A 24 -38.19 11.13 25.37
C LEU A 24 -39.12 9.91 25.37
N ARG A 25 -40.42 10.12 25.15
CA ARG A 25 -41.39 9.02 24.99
C ARG A 25 -41.07 8.16 23.77
N SER A 26 -40.78 8.78 22.62
CA SER A 26 -40.37 8.04 21.42
C SER A 26 -39.08 7.27 21.62
N PHE A 27 -38.06 7.89 22.24
CA PHE A 27 -36.79 7.25 22.57
C PHE A 27 -36.97 6.04 23.51
N ALA A 28 -37.82 6.19 24.54
CA ALA A 28 -38.13 5.10 25.46
C ALA A 28 -38.90 3.95 24.79
N GLY A 29 -39.53 4.19 23.63
CA GLY A 29 -40.19 3.18 22.80
C GLY A 29 -39.24 2.19 22.12
N LEU A 30 -37.93 2.48 22.07
CA LEU A 30 -36.95 1.60 21.45
C LEU A 30 -36.83 0.25 22.18
N PRO A 31 -36.64 -0.87 21.46
CA PRO A 31 -36.42 -2.20 22.08
C PRO A 31 -35.25 -2.23 23.07
N GLU A 32 -34.20 -1.46 22.80
CA GLU A 32 -33.02 -1.33 23.67
C GLU A 32 -33.35 -0.53 24.94
N CYS A 33 -34.38 0.31 24.91
CA CYS A 33 -34.78 1.19 26.01
C CYS A 33 -35.87 0.60 26.91
N LEU A 34 -36.26 -0.67 26.74
CA LEU A 34 -37.30 -1.34 27.54
C LEU A 34 -37.04 -1.28 29.06
N GLY A 35 -35.78 -1.14 29.47
CA GLY A 35 -35.41 -0.91 30.88
C GLY A 35 -36.04 0.36 31.47
N LEU A 36 -36.21 1.42 30.66
CA LEU A 36 -36.81 2.70 31.06
C LEU A 36 -38.34 2.63 31.19
N GLN A 37 -38.98 1.69 30.49
CA GLN A 37 -40.44 1.53 30.55
C GLN A 37 -40.87 0.82 31.84
N ARG A 38 -39.98 0.04 32.46
CA ARG A 38 -40.33 -0.77 33.63
C ARG A 38 -40.34 0.07 34.90
N GLY A 39 -41.54 0.38 35.39
CA GLY A 39 -41.73 1.05 36.68
C GLY A 39 -41.55 2.56 36.62
N PHE A 40 -41.69 3.15 35.43
CA PHE A 40 -41.81 4.59 35.22
C PHE A 40 -43.16 4.91 34.58
N ASP A 41 -43.84 5.93 35.09
CA ASP A 41 -45.12 6.38 34.54
C ASP A 41 -44.90 7.38 33.40
N TRP A 42 -44.97 6.89 32.17
CA TRP A 42 -44.86 7.71 30.96
C TRP A 42 -46.14 8.49 30.61
N THR A 43 -47.24 8.25 31.34
CA THR A 43 -48.52 8.95 31.16
C THR A 43 -48.63 10.23 31.98
N GLN A 44 -47.65 10.49 32.85
CA GLN A 44 -47.59 11.72 33.63
C GLN A 44 -47.47 12.97 32.74
N PRO A 45 -47.88 14.15 33.24
CA PRO A 45 -47.77 15.42 32.51
C PRO A 45 -46.34 15.72 32.07
N ASP A 46 -46.21 16.47 30.99
CA ASP A 46 -44.91 16.91 30.45
C ASP A 46 -44.10 17.73 31.47
N GLU A 47 -44.80 18.50 32.32
CA GLU A 47 -44.20 19.24 33.42
C GLU A 47 -43.57 18.28 34.45
N GLY A 48 -42.24 18.34 34.56
CA GLY A 48 -41.47 17.54 35.51
C GLY A 48 -41.12 16.13 35.03
N LEU A 49 -41.53 15.71 33.82
CA LEU A 49 -41.24 14.37 33.30
C LEU A 49 -39.73 14.08 33.24
N SER A 50 -38.93 15.02 32.73
CA SER A 50 -37.47 14.85 32.66
C SER A 50 -36.84 14.71 34.05
N ALA A 51 -37.29 15.49 35.03
CA ALA A 51 -36.78 15.41 36.41
C ALA A 51 -37.13 14.06 37.07
N ALA A 52 -38.37 13.60 36.88
CA ALA A 52 -38.80 12.29 37.34
C ALA A 52 -38.01 11.16 36.66
N LEU A 53 -37.77 11.27 35.35
CA LEU A 53 -37.01 10.27 34.59
C LEU A 53 -35.55 10.23 35.04
N ILE A 54 -34.92 11.38 35.28
CA ILE A 54 -33.57 11.46 35.83
C ILE A 54 -33.50 10.72 37.16
N GLU A 55 -34.44 10.94 38.08
CA GLU A 55 -34.48 10.21 39.36
C GLU A 55 -34.68 8.71 39.15
N HIS A 56 -35.58 8.30 38.25
CA HIS A 56 -35.79 6.90 37.90
C HIS A 56 -34.51 6.23 37.37
N ILE A 57 -33.76 6.89 36.47
CA ILE A 57 -32.49 6.41 35.92
C ILE A 57 -31.45 6.14 37.02
N LYS A 58 -31.44 6.93 38.11
CA LYS A 58 -30.52 6.70 39.24
C LYS A 58 -30.78 5.39 39.97
N HIS A 59 -32.01 4.89 39.91
CA HIS A 59 -32.45 3.68 40.59
C HIS A 59 -32.43 2.43 39.70
N LEU A 60 -32.22 2.59 38.39
CA LEU A 60 -32.09 1.46 37.48
C LEU A 60 -30.80 0.67 37.71
N ARG A 61 -30.90 -0.66 37.54
CA ARG A 61 -29.72 -1.52 37.53
C ARG A 61 -28.90 -1.27 36.27
N LYS A 62 -27.58 -1.49 36.37
CA LYS A 62 -26.64 -1.34 35.25
C LYS A 62 -27.12 -2.07 33.99
N GLU A 63 -27.56 -3.32 34.12
CA GLU A 63 -28.07 -4.14 33.01
C GLU A 63 -29.31 -3.58 32.30
N GLN A 64 -30.14 -2.79 33.00
CA GLN A 64 -31.34 -2.14 32.45
C GLN A 64 -31.02 -0.78 31.83
N ARG A 65 -29.97 -0.13 32.34
CA ARG A 65 -29.58 1.24 31.96
C ARG A 65 -28.58 1.27 30.81
N ASP A 66 -27.61 0.37 30.80
CA ASP A 66 -26.51 0.35 29.82
C ASP A 66 -26.99 0.29 28.36
N PRO A 67 -28.05 -0.47 27.99
CA PRO A 67 -28.59 -0.42 26.63
C PRO A 67 -29.14 0.97 26.23
N ALA A 68 -29.90 1.62 27.12
CA ALA A 68 -30.42 2.97 26.89
C ALA A 68 -29.32 4.03 26.86
N GLU A 69 -28.28 3.90 27.70
CA GLU A 69 -27.08 4.75 27.65
C GLU A 69 -26.38 4.67 26.30
N ARG A 70 -26.26 3.46 25.73
CA ARG A 70 -25.69 3.29 24.39
C ARG A 70 -26.52 3.98 23.34
N GLU A 71 -27.83 3.77 23.31
CA GLU A 71 -28.70 4.46 22.33
C GLU A 71 -28.67 5.98 22.50
N ALA A 72 -28.62 6.48 23.74
CA ALA A 72 -28.49 7.92 24.00
C ALA A 72 -27.18 8.49 23.46
N LEU A 73 -26.07 7.77 23.60
CA LEU A 73 -24.79 8.15 22.99
C LEU A 73 -24.89 8.24 21.46
N ARG A 74 -25.55 7.27 20.81
CA ARG A 74 -25.74 7.27 19.34
C ARG A 74 -26.53 8.49 18.88
N VAL A 75 -27.63 8.80 19.57
CA VAL A 75 -28.47 9.97 19.30
C VAL A 75 -27.69 11.27 19.51
N LEU A 76 -27.02 11.44 20.65
CA LEU A 76 -26.27 12.65 20.96
C LEU A 76 -25.12 12.88 19.98
N ARG A 77 -24.43 11.82 19.55
CA ARG A 77 -23.40 11.90 18.50
C ARG A 77 -23.94 12.48 17.21
N LEU A 78 -25.10 12.00 16.76
CA LEU A 78 -25.78 12.50 15.57
C LEU A 78 -26.48 13.85 15.77
N SER A 79 -26.56 14.34 17.02
CA SER A 79 -27.10 15.66 17.34
C SER A 79 -26.01 16.75 17.40
N THR A 80 -24.73 16.37 17.30
CA THR A 80 -23.62 17.34 17.17
C THR A 80 -23.71 18.11 15.85
N VAL A 81 -23.08 19.28 15.73
CA VAL A 81 -23.12 20.11 14.50
C VAL A 81 -22.79 19.31 13.23
N ARG A 82 -21.73 18.49 13.27
CA ARG A 82 -21.35 17.63 12.14
C ARG A 82 -22.30 16.44 11.98
N GLY A 83 -22.66 15.78 13.08
CA GLY A 83 -23.57 14.65 13.06
C GLY A 83 -24.93 15.01 12.46
N ALA A 84 -25.45 16.17 12.83
CA ALA A 84 -26.73 16.71 12.35
C ALA A 84 -26.67 17.05 10.86
N ALA A 85 -25.56 17.64 10.39
CA ALA A 85 -25.36 17.89 8.96
C ALA A 85 -25.35 16.58 8.15
N ILE A 86 -24.62 15.56 8.62
CA ILE A 86 -24.61 14.22 7.99
C ILE A 86 -26.00 13.61 8.01
N LEU A 87 -26.69 13.63 9.16
CA LEU A 87 -28.02 13.07 9.32
C LEU A 87 -29.03 13.73 8.37
N ALA A 88 -28.95 15.05 8.21
CA ALA A 88 -29.79 15.80 7.28
C ALA A 88 -29.51 15.40 5.82
N THR A 89 -28.25 15.29 5.41
CA THR A 89 -27.88 14.82 4.06
C THR A 89 -28.36 13.39 3.80
N VAL A 90 -28.20 12.49 4.77
CA VAL A 90 -28.63 11.10 4.61
C VAL A 90 -30.16 10.99 4.59
N ALA A 91 -30.88 11.85 5.31
CA ALA A 91 -32.34 11.90 5.30
C ALA A 91 -32.93 12.21 3.91
N GLU A 92 -32.21 12.92 3.04
CA GLU A 92 -32.63 13.19 1.64
C GLU A 92 -32.87 11.90 0.84
N GLN A 93 -32.30 10.78 1.27
CA GLN A 93 -32.51 9.45 0.67
C GLN A 93 -33.84 8.78 1.06
N LEU A 94 -34.67 9.45 1.86
CA LEU A 94 -36.06 9.05 2.01
C LEU A 94 -36.84 9.24 0.68
N TYR A 95 -36.38 10.14 -0.20
CA TYR A 95 -37.00 10.47 -1.49
C TYR A 95 -38.51 10.80 -1.39
N ASP A 96 -38.91 11.40 -0.26
CA ASP A 96 -40.29 11.75 0.07
C ASP A 96 -40.31 13.12 0.78
N GLU A 97 -40.86 14.13 0.10
CA GLU A 97 -40.90 15.50 0.60
C GLU A 97 -41.77 15.67 1.86
N ASP A 98 -42.82 14.86 2.03
CA ASP A 98 -43.67 14.92 3.22
C ASP A 98 -42.93 14.35 4.42
N LEU A 99 -42.19 13.25 4.24
CA LEU A 99 -41.32 12.71 5.28
C LEU A 99 -40.17 13.66 5.62
N LEU A 100 -39.56 14.32 4.62
CA LEU A 100 -38.53 15.33 4.84
C LEU A 100 -39.05 16.55 5.59
N ALA A 101 -40.26 17.03 5.27
CA ALA A 101 -40.90 18.11 6.00
C ALA A 101 -41.15 17.72 7.46
N ARG A 102 -41.63 16.49 7.71
CA ARG A 102 -41.81 15.96 9.08
C ARG A 102 -40.50 15.84 9.84
N PHE A 103 -39.45 15.34 9.19
CA PHE A 103 -38.10 15.28 9.77
C PHE A 103 -37.61 16.67 10.17
N ARG A 104 -37.71 17.66 9.26
CA ARG A 104 -37.25 19.04 9.53
C ARG A 104 -38.06 19.71 10.65
N ALA A 105 -39.34 19.37 10.78
CA ALA A 105 -40.27 19.92 11.76
C ALA A 105 -40.25 19.24 13.14
N GLN A 106 -39.36 18.27 13.39
CA GLN A 106 -39.28 17.63 14.70
C GLN A 106 -38.98 18.62 15.82
N GLU A 107 -39.73 18.52 16.91
CA GLU A 107 -39.50 19.28 18.15
C GLU A 107 -38.21 18.80 18.84
N GLY A 108 -37.55 19.66 19.61
CA GLY A 108 -36.30 19.31 20.30
C GLY A 108 -35.04 19.41 19.45
N GLY A 109 -35.12 20.12 18.31
CA GLY A 109 -33.97 20.42 17.47
C GLY A 109 -33.30 19.17 16.88
N GLU A 110 -31.97 19.15 16.85
CA GLU A 110 -31.21 18.03 16.27
C GLU A 110 -31.39 16.71 17.04
N VAL A 111 -31.61 16.79 18.35
CA VAL A 111 -31.92 15.60 19.18
C VAL A 111 -33.23 14.96 18.76
N GLY A 112 -34.27 15.78 18.56
CA GLY A 112 -35.57 15.30 18.09
C GLY A 112 -35.48 14.65 16.71
N ARG A 113 -34.72 15.26 15.80
CA ARG A 113 -34.45 14.73 14.45
C ARG A 113 -33.73 13.38 14.48
N ALA A 114 -32.70 13.24 15.33
CA ALA A 114 -31.97 11.99 15.51
C ALA A 114 -32.87 10.88 16.08
N VAL A 115 -33.66 11.18 17.11
CA VAL A 115 -34.62 10.21 17.68
C VAL A 115 -35.68 9.81 16.66
N TRP A 116 -36.21 10.77 15.88
CA TRP A 116 -37.21 10.47 14.85
C TRP A 116 -36.65 9.54 13.79
N MET A 117 -35.45 9.81 13.25
CA MET A 117 -34.79 8.92 12.29
C MET A 117 -34.62 7.51 12.86
N ARG A 118 -34.28 7.40 14.15
CA ARG A 118 -34.09 6.12 14.86
C ARG A 118 -35.38 5.37 15.20
N THR A 119 -36.56 6.00 15.12
CA THR A 119 -37.84 5.42 15.60
C THR A 119 -38.95 5.35 14.56
N HIS A 120 -38.90 6.13 13.47
CA HIS A 120 -40.03 6.31 12.57
C HIS A 120 -40.36 5.08 11.69
N SER A 121 -39.38 4.52 10.98
CA SER A 121 -39.58 3.36 10.10
C SER A 121 -38.28 2.56 9.92
N GLU A 122 -38.36 1.34 9.37
CA GLU A 122 -37.16 0.57 9.04
C GLU A 122 -36.24 1.31 8.06
N ALA A 123 -36.81 2.06 7.09
CA ALA A 123 -36.04 2.86 6.16
C ALA A 123 -35.31 4.02 6.86
N SER A 124 -35.97 4.73 7.78
CA SER A 124 -35.32 5.82 8.53
C SER A 124 -34.24 5.29 9.49
N ILE A 125 -34.47 4.12 10.11
CA ILE A 125 -33.49 3.46 10.98
C ILE A 125 -32.24 3.10 10.20
N LYS A 126 -32.39 2.50 9.00
CA LYS A 126 -31.25 2.18 8.13
C LYS A 126 -30.41 3.42 7.82
N LEU A 127 -31.06 4.56 7.56
CA LEU A 127 -30.41 5.84 7.28
C LEU A 127 -29.74 6.44 8.52
N PHE A 128 -30.34 6.30 9.71
CA PHE A 128 -29.70 6.66 10.98
C PHE A 128 -28.38 5.89 11.17
N ASP A 129 -28.43 4.57 10.98
CA ASP A 129 -27.25 3.71 11.10
C ASP A 129 -26.19 4.08 10.04
N THR A 130 -26.59 4.54 8.84
CA THR A 130 -25.66 4.99 7.79
C THR A 130 -24.95 6.26 8.22
N ALA A 131 -25.70 7.23 8.74
CA ALA A 131 -25.15 8.48 9.26
C ALA A 131 -24.16 8.21 10.42
N GLU A 132 -24.51 7.29 11.32
CA GLU A 132 -23.64 6.85 12.40
C GLU A 132 -22.32 6.26 11.88
N SER A 133 -22.37 5.36 10.90
CA SER A 133 -21.16 4.77 10.31
C SER A 133 -20.26 5.84 9.67
N ILE A 134 -20.84 6.84 9.01
CA ILE A 134 -20.08 7.99 8.47
C ILE A 134 -19.42 8.81 9.59
N VAL A 135 -20.16 9.15 10.65
CA VAL A 135 -19.62 9.90 11.81
C VAL A 135 -18.46 9.13 12.46
N ASN A 136 -18.61 7.82 12.62
CA ASN A 136 -17.63 6.96 13.29
C ASN A 136 -16.29 6.88 12.52
N THR A 137 -16.26 7.13 11.21
CA THR A 137 -15.00 7.13 10.44
C THR A 137 -13.95 8.06 11.02
N GLN A 138 -14.35 9.20 11.62
CA GLN A 138 -13.40 10.13 12.25
C GLN A 138 -12.67 9.53 13.44
N ASP A 139 -13.37 8.78 14.29
CA ASP A 139 -12.79 8.11 15.45
C ASP A 139 -11.83 6.99 15.00
N LEU A 140 -12.10 6.39 13.84
CA LEU A 140 -11.33 5.30 13.28
C LEU A 140 -10.08 5.75 12.51
N LYS A 141 -9.98 7.01 12.08
CA LYS A 141 -8.80 7.56 11.36
C LYS A 141 -7.47 7.39 12.12
N GLY A 142 -7.49 7.26 13.45
CA GLY A 142 -6.28 7.00 14.24
C GLY A 142 -5.92 5.54 14.44
N LEU A 143 -6.84 4.62 14.11
CA LEU A 143 -6.68 3.20 14.33
C LEU A 143 -6.21 2.54 13.04
N LYS A 144 -4.89 2.56 12.78
CA LYS A 144 -4.25 1.93 11.60
C LYS A 144 -4.62 0.45 11.36
N ARG A 145 -5.15 -0.25 12.37
CA ARG A 145 -5.68 -1.62 12.19
C ARG A 145 -6.99 -1.65 11.38
N LEU A 146 -7.69 -0.54 11.31
CA LEU A 146 -9.06 -0.39 10.80
C LEU A 146 -9.14 0.57 9.61
N HIS A 147 -8.05 1.26 9.24
CA HIS A 147 -8.00 2.31 8.23
C HIS A 147 -6.84 2.07 7.26
N ASP A 148 -7.14 2.14 5.96
CA ASP A 148 -6.16 2.25 4.87
C ASP A 148 -6.56 3.42 3.95
N ALA A 149 -5.60 4.08 3.34
CA ALA A 149 -5.84 5.21 2.44
C ALA A 149 -4.96 5.07 1.18
N PHE A 150 -5.57 5.25 0.01
CA PHE A 150 -5.02 4.93 -1.31
C PHE A 150 -5.08 6.12 -2.24
N ASP A 151 -4.04 6.29 -3.06
CA ASP A 151 -4.00 7.34 -4.08
C ASP A 151 -4.85 6.98 -5.30
N VAL A 152 -5.42 8.00 -5.91
CA VAL A 152 -6.15 7.92 -7.17
C VAL A 152 -5.23 8.49 -8.25
N PRO A 153 -4.58 7.64 -9.05
CA PRO A 153 -3.51 8.08 -9.93
C PRO A 153 -4.02 9.03 -11.03
N GLY A 154 -3.35 10.18 -11.17
CA GLY A 154 -3.64 11.17 -12.20
C GLY A 154 -4.70 12.19 -11.79
N GLU A 155 -5.50 12.64 -12.75
CA GLU A 155 -6.65 13.52 -12.46
C GLU A 155 -7.78 12.68 -11.86
N ALA A 156 -8.29 13.10 -10.69
CA ALA A 156 -9.31 12.37 -9.96
C ALA A 156 -10.60 12.26 -10.80
N PRO A 157 -10.98 11.04 -11.24
CA PRO A 157 -12.12 10.86 -12.12
C PRO A 157 -13.44 11.17 -11.39
N PRO A 158 -14.48 11.62 -12.11
CA PRO A 158 -15.80 11.83 -11.51
C PRO A 158 -16.32 10.51 -10.94
N PHE A 159 -16.97 10.57 -9.77
CA PHE A 159 -17.62 9.40 -9.18
C PHE A 159 -18.93 9.11 -9.91
N LEU A 160 -18.97 8.01 -10.65
CA LEU A 160 -20.19 7.57 -11.34
C LEU A 160 -21.04 6.73 -10.38
N TRP A 161 -22.26 7.20 -10.09
CA TRP A 161 -23.21 6.47 -9.24
C TRP A 161 -24.60 6.41 -9.86
N ASN A 162 -25.16 5.21 -9.94
CA ASN A 162 -26.54 4.91 -10.29
C ASN A 162 -26.89 3.49 -9.81
N ASP A 163 -28.16 3.09 -9.94
CA ASP A 163 -28.63 1.78 -9.47
C ASP A 163 -27.89 0.60 -10.15
N GLU A 164 -27.57 0.71 -11.44
CA GLU A 164 -26.82 -0.33 -12.17
C GLU A 164 -25.37 -0.47 -11.67
N VAL A 165 -24.74 0.63 -11.24
CA VAL A 165 -23.41 0.62 -10.61
C VAL A 165 -23.52 0.03 -9.20
N LYS A 166 -24.55 0.38 -8.44
CA LYS A 166 -24.82 -0.17 -7.12
C LYS A 166 -24.97 -1.70 -7.18
N ASP A 167 -25.85 -2.22 -8.02
CA ASP A 167 -26.14 -3.66 -8.12
C ASP A 167 -24.88 -4.45 -8.51
N ARG A 168 -24.08 -3.92 -9.45
CA ARG A 168 -22.81 -4.54 -9.85
C ARG A 168 -21.77 -4.51 -8.73
N LEU A 169 -21.67 -3.41 -7.99
CA LEU A 169 -20.77 -3.30 -6.85
C LEU A 169 -21.15 -4.29 -5.76
N GLU A 170 -22.43 -4.40 -5.39
CA GLU A 170 -22.93 -5.34 -4.39
C GLU A 170 -22.63 -6.80 -4.78
N ALA A 171 -22.92 -7.19 -6.03
CA ALA A 171 -22.64 -8.54 -6.52
C ALA A 171 -21.14 -8.87 -6.48
N GLN A 172 -20.28 -7.96 -6.96
CA GLN A 172 -18.83 -8.21 -6.99
C GLN A 172 -18.18 -8.15 -5.61
N LEU A 173 -18.67 -7.29 -4.71
CA LEU A 173 -18.20 -7.23 -3.33
C LEU A 173 -18.57 -8.52 -2.58
N THR A 174 -19.78 -9.02 -2.77
CA THR A 174 -20.25 -10.30 -2.22
C THR A 174 -19.34 -11.45 -2.66
N GLU A 175 -19.03 -11.54 -3.96
CA GLU A 175 -18.13 -12.55 -4.50
C GLU A 175 -16.68 -12.38 -4.00
N ALA A 176 -16.12 -11.18 -4.10
CA ALA A 176 -14.71 -10.91 -3.77
C ALA A 176 -14.40 -11.10 -2.28
N MET A 177 -15.35 -10.78 -1.41
CA MET A 177 -15.24 -10.99 0.04
C MET A 177 -15.73 -12.37 0.50
N ARG A 178 -16.28 -13.20 -0.41
CA ARG A 178 -16.83 -14.53 -0.12
C ARG A 178 -17.91 -14.51 0.96
N LEU A 179 -18.82 -13.54 0.88
CA LEU A 179 -19.87 -13.38 1.87
C LEU A 179 -20.94 -14.46 1.73
N ALA A 180 -21.48 -14.92 2.85
CA ALA A 180 -22.58 -15.89 2.89
C ALA A 180 -23.93 -15.27 2.48
N GLU A 181 -24.08 -13.97 2.72
CA GLU A 181 -25.26 -13.17 2.37
C GLU A 181 -24.82 -11.98 1.49
N PRO A 182 -25.68 -11.50 0.57
CA PRO A 182 -25.39 -10.32 -0.23
C PRO A 182 -25.09 -9.11 0.67
N CYS A 183 -24.06 -8.33 0.32
CA CYS A 183 -23.82 -7.04 0.96
C CYS A 183 -24.76 -5.96 0.40
N GLU A 184 -25.05 -4.96 1.21
CA GLU A 184 -25.76 -3.73 0.81
C GLU A 184 -24.75 -2.58 0.72
N VAL A 185 -24.84 -1.75 -0.31
CA VAL A 185 -24.02 -0.55 -0.50
C VAL A 185 -24.90 0.69 -0.52
N ILE A 186 -24.62 1.62 0.39
CA ILE A 186 -25.34 2.89 0.51
C ILE A 186 -24.37 4.03 0.18
N HIS A 187 -24.70 4.82 -0.84
CA HIS A 187 -23.91 5.99 -1.26
C HIS A 187 -24.47 7.27 -0.67
N VAL A 188 -23.60 8.12 -0.14
CA VAL A 188 -23.92 9.45 0.37
C VAL A 188 -22.93 10.44 -0.22
N ALA A 189 -23.42 11.46 -0.94
CA ALA A 189 -22.59 12.57 -1.40
C ALA A 189 -22.72 13.73 -0.41
N MET A 190 -21.60 14.19 0.14
CA MET A 190 -21.55 15.33 1.04
C MET A 190 -20.87 16.51 0.36
N GLU A 191 -21.51 17.66 0.43
CA GLU A 191 -20.98 18.92 -0.04
C GLU A 191 -20.38 19.71 1.13
N GLU A 192 -19.08 19.99 1.06
CA GLU A 192 -18.37 20.81 2.05
C GLU A 192 -17.79 22.04 1.36
N PRO A 193 -18.03 23.27 1.87
CA PRO A 193 -17.36 24.46 1.35
C PRO A 193 -15.87 24.42 1.73
N ASN A 194 -15.00 24.64 0.76
CA ASN A 194 -13.57 24.76 1.00
C ASN A 194 -13.21 26.13 1.61
N ARG A 195 -11.93 26.33 1.96
CA ARG A 195 -11.43 27.61 2.52
C ARG A 195 -11.66 28.83 1.61
N GLN A 196 -11.89 28.61 0.31
CA GLN A 196 -12.15 29.63 -0.70
C GLN A 196 -13.65 29.80 -0.99
N GLY A 197 -14.53 29.09 -0.27
CA GLY A 197 -15.97 29.11 -0.46
C GLY A 197 -16.48 28.29 -1.65
N GLN A 198 -15.63 27.54 -2.34
CA GLN A 198 -16.05 26.62 -3.39
C GLN A 198 -16.53 25.30 -2.78
N THR A 199 -17.66 24.78 -3.26
CA THR A 199 -18.21 23.50 -2.81
C THR A 199 -17.35 22.35 -3.32
N GLN A 200 -16.92 21.48 -2.40
CA GLN A 200 -16.23 20.23 -2.68
C GLN A 200 -17.11 19.05 -2.30
N THR A 201 -17.32 18.13 -3.23
CA THR A 201 -18.08 16.91 -2.96
C THR A 201 -17.16 15.80 -2.46
N THR A 202 -17.58 15.12 -1.40
CA THR A 202 -16.97 13.90 -0.87
C THR A 202 -18.00 12.79 -0.90
N HIS A 203 -17.65 11.65 -1.49
CA HIS A 203 -18.55 10.51 -1.62
C HIS A 203 -18.24 9.48 -0.55
N TYR A 204 -19.25 9.07 0.20
CA TYR A 204 -19.19 8.01 1.19
C TYR A 204 -19.93 6.78 0.64
N LEU A 205 -19.33 5.60 0.78
CA LEU A 205 -19.96 4.32 0.53
C LEU A 205 -19.95 3.52 1.82
N VAL A 206 -21.12 3.35 2.43
CA VAL A 206 -21.29 2.48 3.59
C VAL A 206 -21.69 1.10 3.07
N VAL A 207 -20.83 0.11 3.30
CA VAL A 207 -21.03 -1.28 2.90
C VAL A 207 -21.40 -2.09 4.13
N ARG A 208 -22.62 -2.64 4.14
CA ARG A 208 -23.10 -3.53 5.20
C ARG A 208 -23.04 -4.97 4.73
N PHE A 209 -22.50 -5.84 5.58
CA PHE A 209 -22.34 -7.25 5.24
C PHE A 209 -22.39 -8.14 6.47
N ALA A 210 -22.78 -9.40 6.25
CA ALA A 210 -22.70 -10.44 7.25
C ALA A 210 -21.23 -10.84 7.48
N GLY A 211 -20.77 -10.75 8.73
CA GLY A 211 -19.50 -11.37 9.15
C GLY A 211 -19.61 -12.89 9.25
N ASP A 212 -18.53 -13.54 9.67
CA ASP A 212 -18.50 -15.00 9.84
C ASP A 212 -19.53 -15.47 10.89
N GLN A 213 -20.12 -16.65 10.68
CA GLN A 213 -21.11 -17.20 11.61
C GLN A 213 -20.53 -17.36 13.02
N VAL A 214 -21.22 -16.83 14.02
CA VAL A 214 -20.85 -16.93 15.43
C VAL A 214 -21.92 -17.73 16.18
N ALA A 215 -21.47 -18.61 17.07
CA ALA A 215 -22.32 -19.28 18.05
C ALA A 215 -22.29 -18.50 19.37
N ALA A 216 -23.44 -18.04 19.84
CA ALA A 216 -23.58 -17.50 21.19
C ALA A 216 -24.42 -18.44 22.04
N VAL A 217 -24.14 -18.42 23.34
CA VAL A 217 -24.85 -19.24 24.31
C VAL A 217 -25.61 -18.32 25.26
N GLU A 218 -26.93 -18.35 25.16
CA GLU A 218 -27.82 -17.64 26.07
C GLU A 218 -28.16 -18.53 27.28
N MET A 219 -28.12 -17.93 28.48
CA MET A 219 -28.73 -18.51 29.66
C MET A 219 -30.11 -17.89 29.87
N ARG A 220 -31.17 -18.63 29.56
CA ARG A 220 -32.56 -18.18 29.69
C ARG A 220 -33.33 -19.15 30.57
N ASN A 221 -33.95 -18.65 31.64
CA ASN A 221 -34.68 -19.48 32.61
C ASN A 221 -33.87 -20.68 33.13
N ARG A 222 -32.58 -20.46 33.45
CA ARG A 222 -31.61 -21.50 33.88
C ARG A 222 -31.32 -22.59 32.85
N GLN A 223 -31.82 -22.47 31.62
CA GLN A 223 -31.46 -23.36 30.52
C GLN A 223 -30.42 -22.70 29.63
N ARG A 224 -29.45 -23.50 29.20
CA ARG A 224 -28.39 -23.10 28.27
C ARG A 224 -28.89 -23.37 26.84
N LYS A 225 -29.08 -22.32 26.05
CA LYS A 225 -29.49 -22.43 24.65
C LYS A 225 -28.44 -21.81 23.74
N SER A 226 -27.89 -22.59 22.83
CA SER A 226 -27.03 -22.07 21.78
C SER A 226 -27.88 -21.51 20.64
N PHE A 227 -27.49 -20.36 20.11
CA PHE A 227 -28.03 -19.82 18.87
C PHE A 227 -26.88 -19.36 17.97
N PHE A 228 -27.08 -19.52 16.67
CA PHE A 228 -26.11 -19.14 15.66
C PHE A 228 -26.62 -17.91 14.92
N TYR A 229 -25.76 -16.94 14.71
CA TYR A 229 -26.10 -15.73 13.96
C TYR A 229 -24.87 -15.24 13.19
N PHE A 230 -25.11 -14.44 12.15
CA PHE A 230 -24.05 -13.73 11.46
C PHE A 230 -24.01 -12.30 12.00
N PRO A 231 -22.89 -11.86 12.60
CA PRO A 231 -22.78 -10.51 13.13
C PRO A 231 -22.81 -9.51 11.96
N ALA A 232 -23.64 -8.48 12.07
CA ALA A 232 -23.63 -7.37 11.11
C ALA A 232 -22.30 -6.62 11.22
N ARG A 233 -21.68 -6.33 10.09
CA ARG A 233 -20.45 -5.54 9.98
C ARG A 233 -20.64 -4.43 8.97
N ASP A 234 -20.00 -3.31 9.28
CA ASP A 234 -19.94 -2.16 8.40
C ASP A 234 -18.49 -1.94 7.96
N ALA A 235 -18.35 -1.56 6.69
CA ALA A 235 -17.18 -0.90 6.18
C ALA A 235 -17.60 0.44 5.57
N THR A 236 -16.75 1.44 5.68
CA THR A 236 -16.99 2.75 5.06
C THR A 236 -15.85 3.09 4.15
N LEU A 237 -16.15 3.39 2.90
CA LEU A 237 -15.21 3.95 1.96
C LEU A 237 -15.53 5.42 1.76
N ILE A 238 -14.49 6.26 1.73
CA ILE A 238 -14.59 7.69 1.46
C ILE A 238 -13.78 7.99 0.21
N TYR A 239 -14.41 8.56 -0.82
CA TYR A 239 -13.74 9.11 -1.99
C TYR A 239 -13.85 10.63 -1.99
N ALA A 240 -12.71 11.31 -1.91
CA ALA A 240 -12.61 12.76 -1.98
C ALA A 240 -11.87 13.16 -3.27
N PRO A 241 -12.57 13.42 -4.40
CA PRO A 241 -11.93 13.73 -5.68
C PRO A 241 -10.95 14.90 -5.58
N HIS A 242 -11.32 15.95 -4.84
CA HIS A 242 -10.48 17.13 -4.62
C HIS A 242 -9.16 16.85 -3.87
N ARG A 243 -9.03 15.68 -3.23
CA ARG A 243 -7.80 15.22 -2.56
C ARG A 243 -7.07 14.13 -3.33
N GLY A 244 -7.67 13.59 -4.41
CA GLY A 244 -7.15 12.39 -5.08
C GLY A 244 -7.11 11.15 -4.17
N LEU A 245 -7.97 11.06 -3.16
CA LEU A 245 -7.84 10.08 -2.08
C LEU A 245 -9.05 9.16 -1.98
N VAL A 246 -8.80 7.86 -1.82
CA VAL A 246 -9.77 6.86 -1.34
C VAL A 246 -9.36 6.35 0.04
N GLU A 247 -10.20 6.55 1.05
CA GLU A 247 -10.00 6.00 2.40
C GLU A 247 -10.95 4.83 2.63
N VAL A 248 -10.47 3.75 3.27
CA VAL A 248 -11.26 2.56 3.58
C VAL A 248 -11.16 2.24 5.06
N PHE A 249 -12.32 2.21 5.72
CA PHE A 249 -12.51 1.86 7.11
C PHE A 249 -13.19 0.50 7.20
N ALA A 250 -12.52 -0.52 7.74
CA ALA A 250 -13.13 -1.83 7.94
C ALA A 250 -12.44 -2.63 9.04
N PRO A 251 -13.13 -3.58 9.71
CA PRO A 251 -12.61 -4.35 10.84
C PRO A 251 -11.39 -5.22 10.53
N THR A 252 -11.20 -5.66 9.28
CA THR A 252 -10.13 -6.58 8.90
C THR A 252 -9.44 -6.16 7.60
N LEU A 253 -8.15 -6.49 7.46
CA LEU A 253 -7.40 -6.31 6.21
C LEU A 253 -8.05 -7.07 5.03
N GLY A 254 -8.57 -8.27 5.32
CA GLY A 254 -9.27 -9.12 4.34
C GLY A 254 -10.54 -8.50 3.77
N THR A 255 -11.13 -7.49 4.45
CA THR A 255 -12.26 -6.70 3.91
C THR A 255 -11.78 -5.46 3.17
N ARG A 256 -10.75 -4.75 3.67
CA ARG A 256 -10.31 -3.47 3.10
C ARG A 256 -9.76 -3.60 1.68
N ALA A 257 -8.90 -4.58 1.43
CA ALA A 257 -8.27 -4.73 0.12
C ALA A 257 -9.27 -5.11 -0.99
N PRO A 258 -10.19 -6.07 -0.83
CA PRO A 258 -11.24 -6.32 -1.82
C PRO A 258 -12.13 -5.10 -2.07
N LEU A 259 -12.49 -4.37 -1.02
CA LEU A 259 -13.41 -3.23 -1.12
C LEU A 259 -12.79 -2.06 -1.90
N ALA A 260 -11.53 -1.70 -1.61
CA ALA A 260 -10.78 -0.73 -2.41
C ALA A 260 -10.64 -1.18 -3.88
N ASN A 261 -10.31 -2.46 -4.10
CA ASN A 261 -10.13 -3.03 -5.42
C ASN A 261 -11.41 -3.03 -6.26
N VAL A 262 -12.53 -3.48 -5.70
CA VAL A 262 -13.82 -3.51 -6.41
C VAL A 262 -14.29 -2.09 -6.73
N LEU A 263 -14.07 -1.12 -5.84
CA LEU A 263 -14.39 0.26 -6.17
C LEU A 263 -13.52 0.82 -7.31
N SER A 264 -12.21 0.58 -7.27
CA SER A 264 -11.29 1.04 -8.33
C SER A 264 -11.75 0.59 -9.72
N ARG A 265 -12.30 -0.63 -9.83
CA ARG A 265 -12.83 -1.22 -11.06
C ARG A 265 -14.05 -0.51 -11.60
N HIS A 266 -15.02 -0.20 -10.74
CA HIS A 266 -16.34 0.25 -11.18
C HIS A 266 -16.59 1.75 -11.00
N GLY A 267 -16.05 2.35 -9.94
CA GLY A 267 -16.20 3.77 -9.65
C GLY A 267 -15.36 4.66 -10.57
N PHE A 268 -14.12 4.23 -10.89
CA PHE A 268 -13.13 5.07 -11.59
C PHE A 268 -12.53 4.41 -12.84
N LYS A 269 -12.71 3.10 -13.01
CA LYS A 269 -12.11 2.28 -14.09
C LYS A 269 -10.57 2.33 -14.14
N ALA A 270 -9.93 2.72 -13.04
CA ALA A 270 -8.48 2.79 -12.86
C ALA A 270 -8.10 2.13 -11.53
N PRO A 271 -6.99 1.34 -11.47
CA PRO A 271 -6.54 0.76 -10.21
C PRO A 271 -6.10 1.86 -9.25
N LEU A 272 -6.41 1.70 -7.96
CA LEU A 272 -5.85 2.54 -6.89
C LEU A 272 -4.37 2.18 -6.69
N SER A 273 -3.56 3.14 -6.28
CA SER A 273 -2.16 2.88 -5.91
C SER A 273 -2.09 2.03 -4.64
N ASN A 274 -1.15 1.09 -4.57
CA ASN A 274 -0.83 0.37 -3.33
C ASN A 274 -0.01 1.22 -2.35
N ARG A 275 0.26 2.49 -2.68
CA ARG A 275 0.92 3.46 -1.81
C ARG A 275 -0.03 3.91 -0.69
N PRO A 276 0.32 3.69 0.59
CA PRO A 276 -0.45 4.15 1.73
C PRO A 276 -0.19 5.64 1.96
N LEU A 277 -1.19 6.48 1.65
CA LEU A 277 -1.05 7.94 1.65
C LEU A 277 -1.05 8.59 3.04
N ASP A 278 -1.74 8.00 4.02
CA ASP A 278 -1.90 8.61 5.36
C ASP A 278 -0.95 8.02 6.42
N ARG A 279 0.11 7.33 5.98
CA ARG A 279 1.17 6.93 6.90
C ARG A 279 2.08 8.13 7.16
N SER A 280 1.68 8.99 8.09
CA SER A 280 2.69 9.76 8.82
C SER A 280 3.72 8.79 9.39
N ARG A 281 5.00 9.04 9.11
CA ARG A 281 6.09 8.30 9.74
C ARG A 281 6.35 8.93 11.10
N TYR A 282 6.47 8.08 12.11
CA TYR A 282 6.86 8.51 13.44
C TYR A 282 8.32 8.11 13.66
N ASP A 283 9.19 9.11 13.58
CA ASP A 283 10.60 8.96 13.91
C ASP A 283 10.76 9.06 15.42
N LEU A 284 10.87 7.90 16.06
CA LEU A 284 10.96 7.82 17.52
C LEU A 284 12.36 8.18 18.05
N SER A 285 13.35 8.42 17.19
CA SER A 285 14.73 8.69 17.59
C SER A 285 14.88 9.91 18.51
N ARG A 286 14.00 10.91 18.39
CA ARG A 286 13.97 12.09 19.28
C ARG A 286 13.85 11.71 20.76
N PHE A 287 13.19 10.59 21.04
CA PHE A 287 12.93 10.09 22.40
C PHE A 287 14.07 9.26 22.98
N ALA A 288 15.19 9.08 22.26
CA ALA A 288 16.42 8.55 22.83
C ALA A 288 17.19 9.57 23.69
N ARG A 289 16.74 10.84 23.70
CA ARG A 289 17.29 11.92 24.52
C ARG A 289 16.21 12.46 25.47
N PRO A 290 16.59 12.98 26.64
CA PRO A 290 15.65 13.63 27.55
C PRO A 290 14.85 14.74 26.88
N LEU A 291 13.59 14.89 27.30
CA LEU A 291 12.70 15.97 26.88
C LEU A 291 12.67 17.16 27.85
N LYS A 292 13.47 17.09 28.91
CA LYS A 292 13.62 18.17 29.89
C LYS A 292 13.88 19.50 29.18
N ASP A 293 13.17 20.54 29.61
CA ASP A 293 13.22 21.90 29.06
C ASP A 293 12.75 22.08 27.61
N THR A 294 12.29 21.01 26.93
CA THR A 294 11.76 21.11 25.57
C THR A 294 10.36 21.72 25.59
N LYS A 295 10.23 22.97 25.12
CA LYS A 295 8.94 23.68 25.01
C LYS A 295 8.69 24.17 23.57
N PRO A 296 8.29 23.28 22.65
CA PRO A 296 7.95 23.67 21.28
C PRO A 296 6.80 24.66 21.25
N ARG A 297 6.79 25.55 20.26
CA ARG A 297 5.67 26.46 20.03
C ARG A 297 4.50 25.68 19.44
N ILE A 298 3.31 25.88 20.01
CA ILE A 298 2.03 25.36 19.52
C ILE A 298 1.05 26.52 19.39
N ASP A 299 0.11 26.45 18.46
CA ASP A 299 -0.87 27.52 18.25
C ASP A 299 -1.98 27.44 19.30
N GLY A 300 -2.34 28.58 19.88
CA GLY A 300 -3.45 28.69 20.83
C GLY A 300 -3.16 28.13 22.23
N GLY A 301 -1.91 27.80 22.57
CA GLY A 301 -1.52 27.34 23.90
C GLY A 301 -0.01 27.30 24.12
N ARG A 302 0.41 26.82 25.30
CA ARG A 302 1.81 26.57 25.64
C ARG A 302 1.98 25.26 26.39
N ILE A 303 3.17 24.67 26.26
CA ILE A 303 3.55 23.42 26.94
C ILE A 303 4.25 23.77 28.24
N GLU A 304 3.67 23.33 29.36
CA GLU A 304 4.28 23.49 30.67
C GLU A 304 5.32 22.41 30.94
N ARG A 305 4.95 21.16 30.65
CA ARG A 305 5.78 19.98 30.88
C ARG A 305 5.65 18.99 29.73
N LEU A 306 6.76 18.34 29.40
CA LEU A 306 6.83 17.30 28.39
C LEU A 306 7.72 16.17 28.94
N TYR A 307 7.20 14.94 28.98
CA TYR A 307 7.93 13.81 29.54
C TYR A 307 7.43 12.48 28.99
N LEU A 308 8.27 11.45 29.05
CA LEU A 308 7.92 10.08 28.68
C LEU A 308 7.51 9.29 29.93
N THR A 309 6.42 8.55 29.84
CA THR A 309 6.00 7.59 30.89
C THR A 309 6.26 6.14 30.49
N GLU A 310 6.40 5.86 29.20
CA GLU A 310 6.69 4.52 28.71
C GLU A 310 7.61 4.60 27.50
N ALA A 311 8.56 3.65 27.41
CA ALA A 311 9.37 3.43 26.23
C ALA A 311 9.61 1.94 26.01
N LYS A 312 9.63 1.53 24.74
CA LYS A 312 9.99 0.18 24.30
C LYS A 312 11.14 0.25 23.30
N ALA A 313 12.22 -0.48 23.55
CA ALA A 313 13.45 -0.45 22.74
C ALA A 313 13.98 -1.86 22.43
N LEU A 314 14.65 -2.02 21.28
CA LEU A 314 15.44 -3.21 20.94
C LEU A 314 16.83 -3.16 21.57
N LEU A 315 17.31 -4.32 22.06
CA LEU A 315 18.60 -4.51 22.74
C LEU A 315 19.78 -4.83 21.80
N GLY A 316 19.56 -4.94 20.50
CA GLY A 316 20.61 -5.20 19.50
C GLY A 316 20.31 -6.36 18.55
N HIS A 317 19.48 -7.33 18.97
CA HIS A 317 18.90 -8.35 18.10
C HIS A 317 17.45 -8.00 17.75
N ALA A 318 16.97 -8.47 16.59
CA ALA A 318 15.63 -8.17 16.04
C ALA A 318 14.46 -8.52 16.97
N THR A 319 14.67 -9.51 17.85
CA THR A 319 13.65 -10.10 18.72
C THR A 319 13.71 -9.62 20.16
N ASP A 320 14.83 -9.03 20.56
CA ASP A 320 15.12 -8.79 21.97
C ASP A 320 14.73 -7.36 22.31
N ALA A 321 13.59 -7.22 22.99
CA ALA A 321 13.02 -5.92 23.35
C ALA A 321 12.85 -5.75 24.85
N VAL A 322 13.12 -4.54 25.36
CA VAL A 322 12.82 -4.12 26.73
C VAL A 322 11.75 -3.03 26.68
N THR A 323 10.78 -3.13 27.60
CA THR A 323 9.76 -2.09 27.81
C THR A 323 9.89 -1.60 29.24
N LEU A 324 9.91 -0.29 29.43
CA LEU A 324 9.91 0.34 30.74
C LEU A 324 8.72 1.30 30.83
N HIS A 325 7.98 1.20 31.92
CA HIS A 325 6.84 2.04 32.25
C HIS A 325 7.04 2.67 33.63
N ILE A 326 6.76 3.97 33.76
CA ILE A 326 6.98 4.77 34.96
C ILE A 326 5.69 5.56 35.27
N ASP A 327 5.07 5.22 36.39
CA ASP A 327 3.83 5.86 36.87
C ASP A 327 4.05 7.12 37.72
N SER A 328 5.30 7.42 38.11
CA SER A 328 5.60 8.54 39.02
C SER A 328 5.38 9.92 38.40
N GLY A 329 5.18 10.00 37.07
CA GLY A 329 5.11 11.25 36.32
C GLY A 329 6.45 12.00 36.25
N ALA A 330 7.56 11.36 36.64
CA ALA A 330 8.90 11.83 36.37
C ALA A 330 9.31 11.51 34.92
N GLU A 331 10.31 12.22 34.40
CA GLU A 331 10.83 11.96 33.06
C GLU A 331 11.62 10.65 33.03
N LEU A 332 11.35 9.82 32.02
CA LEU A 332 11.86 8.45 31.96
C LEU A 332 13.39 8.36 31.94
N HIS A 333 14.09 9.22 31.20
CA HIS A 333 15.55 9.21 31.16
C HIS A 333 16.16 9.64 32.49
N GLU A 334 15.58 10.62 33.19
CA GLU A 334 16.07 11.02 34.53
C GLU A 334 16.03 9.86 35.54
N VAL A 335 14.91 9.13 35.58
CA VAL A 335 14.75 7.99 36.49
C VAL A 335 15.72 6.87 36.13
N ILE A 336 15.96 6.66 34.82
CA ILE A 336 16.85 5.60 34.37
C ILE A 336 18.31 5.97 34.65
N ASP A 337 18.76 7.18 34.32
CA ASP A 337 20.15 7.63 34.48
C ASP A 337 20.59 7.58 35.96
N GLU A 338 19.70 7.90 36.89
CA GLU A 338 19.97 7.80 38.33
C GLU A 338 20.17 6.36 38.84
N ARG A 339 19.67 5.36 38.10
CA ARG A 339 19.60 3.96 38.53
C ARG A 339 20.52 3.05 37.71
N TRP A 340 20.74 3.39 36.45
CA TRP A 340 21.47 2.60 35.47
C TRP A 340 22.40 3.51 34.66
N GLY A 341 23.71 3.34 34.81
CA GLY A 341 24.68 4.19 34.10
C GLY A 341 24.69 4.00 32.58
N ASN A 342 24.50 2.77 32.08
CA ASN A 342 24.40 2.48 30.65
C ASN A 342 23.11 1.68 30.41
N HIS A 343 22.19 2.21 29.60
CA HIS A 343 20.84 1.66 29.46
C HIS A 343 20.38 1.63 28.00
N PRO A 344 19.47 0.70 27.65
CA PRO A 344 19.06 0.49 26.26
C PRO A 344 18.22 1.61 25.65
N PHE A 345 17.75 2.58 26.45
CA PHE A 345 16.92 3.69 25.98
C PHE A 345 17.72 4.95 25.61
N ALA A 346 18.93 5.13 26.14
CA ALA A 346 19.86 6.18 25.70
C ALA A 346 20.53 5.80 24.37
N GLN A 347 20.73 4.50 24.12
CA GLN A 347 21.33 3.98 22.90
C GLN A 347 20.57 2.79 22.30
N PRO A 348 19.27 2.94 21.97
CA PRO A 348 18.45 1.82 21.49
C PRO A 348 18.90 1.36 20.11
N GLY A 349 18.79 0.05 19.85
CA GLY A 349 18.89 -0.50 18.50
C GLY A 349 17.82 0.10 17.59
N ALA A 350 16.58 0.12 18.09
CA ALA A 350 15.45 0.92 17.61
C ALA A 350 14.48 1.16 18.76
N LEU A 351 13.73 2.27 18.73
CA LEU A 351 12.58 2.47 19.60
C LEU A 351 11.34 1.92 18.89
N LEU A 352 10.64 1.00 19.53
CA LEU A 352 9.45 0.34 18.99
C LEU A 352 8.16 1.04 19.41
N GLY A 353 8.20 1.85 20.47
CA GLY A 353 7.06 2.64 20.91
C GLY A 353 7.36 3.46 22.16
N VAL A 354 6.59 4.53 22.35
CA VAL A 354 6.66 5.42 23.51
C VAL A 354 5.27 5.91 23.90
N THR A 355 5.12 6.28 25.17
CA THR A 355 3.99 7.08 25.65
C THR A 355 4.51 8.44 26.09
N LEU A 356 4.21 9.46 25.30
CA LEU A 356 4.57 10.86 25.53
C LEU A 356 3.43 11.58 26.25
N VAL A 357 3.73 12.30 27.32
CA VAL A 357 2.74 13.12 28.03
C VAL A 357 3.12 14.59 27.91
N ALA A 358 2.16 15.41 27.48
CA ALA A 358 2.28 16.86 27.39
C ALA A 358 1.25 17.54 28.31
N GLU A 359 1.71 18.42 29.19
CA GLU A 359 0.84 19.27 30.02
C GLU A 359 0.67 20.62 29.31
N LEU A 360 -0.55 20.87 28.82
CA LEU A 360 -0.88 21.99 27.93
C LEU A 360 -1.70 23.04 28.66
N VAL A 361 -1.38 24.33 28.48
CA VAL A 361 -2.21 25.45 28.94
C VAL A 361 -2.66 26.23 27.73
N PHE A 362 -3.96 26.22 27.43
CA PHE A 362 -4.53 26.96 26.30
C PHE A 362 -4.72 28.45 26.61
N GLU A 363 -4.80 29.28 25.58
CA GLU A 363 -5.05 30.71 25.73
C GLU A 363 -6.36 30.98 26.49
N GLY A 364 -6.29 31.83 27.51
CA GLY A 364 -7.42 32.13 28.40
C GLY A 364 -7.65 31.11 29.53
N GLU A 365 -6.92 29.99 29.54
CA GLU A 365 -6.97 28.98 30.59
C GLU A 365 -5.78 29.13 31.57
N THR A 366 -5.98 28.79 32.83
CA THR A 366 -4.93 28.79 33.87
C THR A 366 -4.56 27.38 34.33
N ALA A 367 -5.41 26.40 34.09
CA ALA A 367 -5.17 25.00 34.43
C ALA A 367 -4.45 24.29 33.28
N ALA A 368 -3.49 23.42 33.64
CA ALA A 368 -2.86 22.53 32.68
C ALA A 368 -3.76 21.32 32.38
N THR A 369 -3.93 21.02 31.11
CA THR A 369 -4.65 19.85 30.61
C THR A 369 -3.64 18.81 30.11
N PRO A 370 -3.58 17.60 30.70
CA PRO A 370 -2.66 16.56 30.25
C PRO A 370 -3.14 15.90 28.97
N LEU A 371 -2.23 15.68 28.02
CA LEU A 371 -2.43 14.93 26.79
C LEU A 371 -1.45 13.76 26.72
N ALA A 372 -1.96 12.53 26.70
CA ALA A 372 -1.16 11.32 26.54
C ALA A 372 -1.18 10.85 25.08
N ILE A 373 0.00 10.71 24.50
CA ILE A 373 0.22 10.36 23.10
C ILE A 373 0.99 9.05 23.04
N VAL A 374 0.33 7.99 22.60
CA VAL A 374 0.94 6.68 22.39
C VAL A 374 1.41 6.60 20.95
N LEU A 375 2.71 6.38 20.76
CA LEU A 375 3.36 6.15 19.48
C LEU A 375 3.94 4.74 19.44
N ALA A 376 3.75 3.99 18.36
CA ALA A 376 4.37 2.67 18.22
C ALA A 376 4.63 2.31 16.76
N GLU A 377 5.60 1.45 16.51
CA GLU A 377 5.85 0.91 15.17
C GLU A 377 4.85 -0.19 14.78
N PRO A 378 4.46 -0.32 13.49
CA PRO A 378 4.72 0.62 12.40
C PRO A 378 3.70 1.77 12.37
N GLY A 379 4.12 2.94 12.88
CA GLY A 379 3.45 4.23 12.77
C GLY A 379 2.10 4.41 13.48
N ARG A 380 1.76 3.62 14.49
CA ARG A 380 0.58 3.85 15.34
C ARG A 380 0.72 5.18 16.09
N CYS A 381 -0.35 5.96 16.14
CA CYS A 381 -0.45 7.17 16.96
C CYS A 381 -1.86 7.30 17.54
N SER A 382 -1.99 7.54 18.85
CA SER A 382 -3.30 7.68 19.50
C SER A 382 -4.02 8.99 19.21
N LEU A 383 -3.31 10.05 18.76
CA LEU A 383 -3.87 11.40 18.65
C LEU A 383 -5.11 11.47 17.76
N ALA A 384 -5.16 10.73 16.67
CA ALA A 384 -6.30 10.80 15.76
C ALA A 384 -7.60 10.26 16.39
N GLY A 385 -7.52 9.48 17.47
CA GLY A 385 -8.66 9.06 18.29
C GLY A 385 -8.99 9.99 19.47
N GLU A 386 -8.25 11.09 19.67
CA GLU A 386 -8.51 12.08 20.73
C GLU A 386 -9.79 12.85 20.43
N LYS A 387 -10.78 12.84 21.34
CA LYS A 387 -12.09 13.46 21.11
C LYS A 387 -12.03 14.98 21.09
N ASP A 388 -11.19 15.60 21.93
CA ASP A 388 -11.05 17.06 21.93
C ASP A 388 -10.22 17.51 20.72
N GLN A 389 -10.86 18.27 19.83
CA GLN A 389 -10.22 18.77 18.62
C GLN A 389 -9.04 19.73 18.90
N ARG A 390 -9.08 20.49 20.00
CA ARG A 390 -7.99 21.40 20.39
C ARG A 390 -6.76 20.62 20.83
N LEU A 391 -6.95 19.62 21.70
CA LEU A 391 -5.89 18.70 22.13
C LEU A 391 -5.33 17.90 20.95
N ARG A 392 -6.19 17.40 20.07
CA ARG A 392 -5.78 16.70 18.85
C ARG A 392 -4.88 17.57 17.97
N ARG A 393 -5.27 18.82 17.72
CA ARG A 393 -4.47 19.78 16.92
C ARG A 393 -3.14 20.10 17.59
N ALA A 394 -3.17 20.47 18.88
CA ALA A 394 -1.97 20.77 19.66
C ALA A 394 -1.00 19.59 19.71
N GLY A 395 -1.51 18.37 19.88
CA GLY A 395 -0.71 17.14 19.84
C GLY A 395 -0.07 16.89 18.48
N MET A 396 -0.79 17.11 17.37
CA MET A 396 -0.21 16.95 16.03
C MET A 396 0.89 17.97 15.77
N GLN A 397 0.67 19.24 16.14
CA GLN A 397 1.69 20.30 16.04
C GLN A 397 2.90 20.00 16.92
N LEU A 398 2.69 19.50 18.13
CA LEU A 398 3.76 19.06 19.03
C LEU A 398 4.63 17.98 18.37
N LEU A 399 4.02 16.94 17.81
CA LEU A 399 4.80 15.86 17.16
C LEU A 399 5.55 16.35 15.92
N GLU A 400 4.99 17.28 15.15
CA GLU A 400 5.68 17.92 14.02
C GLU A 400 6.86 18.78 14.51
N ALA A 401 6.64 19.62 15.52
CA ALA A 401 7.67 20.51 16.07
C ALA A 401 8.82 19.75 16.77
N LEU A 402 8.55 18.55 17.28
CA LEU A 402 9.58 17.63 17.79
C LEU A 402 10.34 16.89 16.68
N GLY A 403 9.93 17.03 15.42
CA GLY A 403 10.47 16.24 14.29
C GLY A 403 10.08 14.76 14.33
N VAL A 404 9.15 14.39 15.20
CA VAL A 404 8.71 13.00 15.42
C VAL A 404 7.74 12.60 14.33
N ARG A 405 6.72 13.43 14.06
CA ARG A 405 5.80 13.19 12.94
C ARG A 405 6.40 13.82 11.69
N LYS A 406 6.86 12.98 10.77
CA LYS A 406 7.29 13.39 9.43
C LYS A 406 6.18 13.00 8.43
N PRO A 407 5.53 13.97 7.75
CA PRO A 407 4.68 13.64 6.63
C PRO A 407 5.53 12.94 5.57
N LEU A 408 5.00 11.87 4.98
CA LEU A 408 5.61 11.36 3.76
C LEU A 408 5.37 12.42 2.68
N HIS A 409 6.38 12.66 1.86
CA HIS A 409 6.28 13.51 0.69
C HIS A 409 6.40 12.64 -0.54
N PRO A 410 5.30 11.98 -0.96
CA PRO A 410 5.25 11.26 -2.21
C PRO A 410 5.82 12.05 -3.38
N GLY A 411 7.03 11.72 -3.81
CA GLY A 411 7.51 12.09 -5.13
C GLY A 411 6.59 11.44 -6.16
N CYS A 412 6.32 12.17 -7.25
CA CYS A 412 5.58 11.64 -8.38
C CYS A 412 6.59 11.24 -9.46
N GLY A 413 6.70 9.93 -9.73
CA GLY A 413 7.50 9.41 -10.83
C GLY A 413 7.10 9.96 -12.20
N ARG A 414 5.94 10.61 -12.34
CA ARG A 414 5.46 11.23 -13.58
C ARG A 414 6.42 12.28 -14.11
N ASP A 415 6.97 13.15 -13.26
CA ASP A 415 7.69 14.35 -13.69
C ASP A 415 9.16 14.37 -13.23
N ASP A 416 9.60 13.33 -12.53
CA ASP A 416 10.95 13.24 -11.96
C ASP A 416 11.78 12.10 -12.59
N PRO A 417 12.58 12.39 -13.62
CA PRO A 417 13.46 11.39 -14.23
C PRO A 417 14.56 10.90 -13.28
N SER A 418 14.98 11.70 -12.29
CA SER A 418 15.99 11.30 -11.30
C SER A 418 15.43 10.24 -10.35
N LEU A 419 14.18 10.38 -9.93
CA LEU A 419 13.47 9.36 -9.15
C LEU A 419 13.41 8.04 -9.90
N ILE A 420 12.98 8.09 -11.16
CA ILE A 420 12.84 6.88 -11.98
C ILE A 420 14.19 6.18 -12.21
N ALA A 421 15.27 6.93 -12.41
CA ALA A 421 16.61 6.36 -12.48
C ALA A 421 17.04 5.64 -11.19
N GLN A 422 16.67 6.16 -10.02
CA GLN A 422 16.96 5.51 -8.74
C GLN A 422 16.08 4.27 -8.52
N VAL A 423 14.79 4.37 -8.88
CA VAL A 423 13.84 3.25 -8.85
C VAL A 423 14.31 2.09 -9.73
N ALA A 424 14.78 2.38 -10.95
CA ALA A 424 15.31 1.36 -11.85
C ALA A 424 16.55 0.65 -11.28
N ARG A 425 17.49 1.41 -10.70
CA ARG A 425 18.69 0.85 -10.03
C ARG A 425 18.33 -0.03 -8.83
N LEU A 426 17.34 0.38 -8.04
CA LEU A 426 16.81 -0.44 -6.96
C LEU A 426 16.17 -1.71 -7.49
N LEU A 427 15.28 -1.66 -8.47
CA LEU A 427 14.64 -2.86 -9.02
C LEU A 427 15.63 -3.85 -9.66
N GLU A 428 16.76 -3.38 -10.20
CA GLU A 428 17.83 -4.26 -10.70
C GLU A 428 18.55 -5.01 -9.56
N SER A 429 18.75 -4.37 -8.41
CA SER A 429 19.66 -4.86 -7.36
C SER A 429 18.99 -5.22 -6.03
N ALA A 430 17.70 -4.94 -5.87
CA ALA A 430 17.06 -4.98 -4.56
C ALA A 430 16.80 -6.41 -4.07
N SER A 431 17.35 -6.70 -2.91
CA SER A 431 16.87 -7.72 -1.98
C SER A 431 16.25 -6.99 -0.80
N SER A 432 14.99 -7.22 -0.43
CA SER A 432 14.45 -6.61 0.79
C SER A 432 14.69 -7.53 1.98
N PRO A 433 15.38 -7.10 3.07
CA PRO A 433 15.97 -5.78 3.29
C PRO A 433 17.36 -5.57 2.65
N MET A 434 17.77 -4.32 2.43
CA MET A 434 19.10 -3.92 1.95
C MET A 434 19.90 -3.14 2.99
N ASP A 435 21.22 -3.28 2.99
CA ASP A 435 22.10 -2.46 3.83
C ASP A 435 22.24 -1.04 3.29
N GLY A 436 22.27 -0.03 4.17
CA GLY A 436 22.44 1.37 3.80
C GLY A 436 23.75 1.63 3.04
N PHE A 437 24.81 0.87 3.34
CA PHE A 437 26.05 0.86 2.58
C PHE A 437 25.87 0.42 1.12
N ALA A 438 25.05 -0.62 0.88
CA ALA A 438 24.76 -1.10 -0.47
C ALA A 438 23.94 -0.07 -1.25
N LEU A 439 22.94 0.54 -0.60
CA LEU A 439 22.15 1.63 -1.18
C LEU A 439 23.04 2.82 -1.58
N HIS A 440 23.95 3.24 -0.71
CA HIS A 440 24.88 4.32 -1.01
C HIS A 440 25.79 3.99 -2.19
N LYS A 441 26.31 2.76 -2.28
CA LYS A 441 27.12 2.29 -3.42
C LYS A 441 26.36 2.31 -4.75
N LEU A 442 25.04 2.07 -4.71
CA LEU A 442 24.16 2.19 -5.88
C LEU A 442 23.84 3.65 -6.26
N GLY A 443 24.29 4.63 -5.46
CA GLY A 443 23.99 6.04 -5.65
C GLY A 443 22.52 6.37 -5.39
N ILE A 444 21.92 5.67 -4.42
CA ILE A 444 20.54 5.85 -3.97
C ILE A 444 20.50 6.95 -2.91
N ASP A 445 19.63 7.93 -3.10
CA ASP A 445 19.34 8.95 -2.12
C ASP A 445 18.38 8.39 -1.07
N ILE A 446 18.99 7.86 0.00
CA ILE A 446 18.28 7.22 1.10
C ILE A 446 17.29 8.18 1.76
N GLU A 447 17.66 9.45 1.94
CA GLU A 447 16.81 10.43 2.64
C GLU A 447 15.57 10.72 1.81
N ARG A 448 15.78 11.03 0.53
CA ARG A 448 14.68 11.25 -0.41
C ARG A 448 13.73 10.04 -0.48
N LEU A 449 14.25 8.83 -0.68
CA LEU A 449 13.41 7.64 -0.83
C LEU A 449 12.78 7.18 0.49
N GLN A 450 13.36 7.56 1.62
CA GLN A 450 12.75 7.41 2.93
C GLN A 450 11.59 8.40 3.13
N ASP A 451 11.75 9.67 2.71
CA ASP A 451 10.70 10.69 2.72
C ASP A 451 9.54 10.35 1.77
N GLU A 452 9.83 9.73 0.63
CA GLU A 452 8.84 9.21 -0.31
C GLU A 452 8.19 7.89 0.18
N GLY A 453 8.74 7.28 1.23
CA GLY A 453 8.25 6.03 1.86
C GLY A 453 8.66 4.74 1.15
N ILE A 454 9.40 4.83 0.05
CA ILE A 454 9.94 3.68 -0.72
C ILE A 454 10.92 2.86 0.14
N LEU A 455 11.68 3.54 1.00
CA LEU A 455 12.55 2.91 1.99
C LEU A 455 11.98 3.07 3.39
N ILE A 456 11.87 1.96 4.12
CA ILE A 456 11.53 1.97 5.54
C ILE A 456 12.76 1.58 6.33
N GLU A 457 13.18 2.46 7.22
CA GLU A 457 14.29 2.19 8.15
C GLU A 457 13.95 0.98 9.03
N GLY A 458 14.92 0.08 9.17
CA GLY A 458 14.84 -1.10 10.01
C GLY A 458 16.00 -1.16 11.00
N GLU A 459 16.53 -2.37 11.19
CA GLU A 459 17.55 -2.66 12.21
C GLU A 459 18.85 -1.87 12.01
N ARG A 460 19.55 -1.61 13.12
CA ARG A 460 20.92 -1.10 13.08
C ARG A 460 21.88 -2.20 12.63
N ILE A 461 22.86 -1.82 11.83
CA ILE A 461 24.03 -2.63 11.52
C ILE A 461 25.09 -2.37 12.60
N ALA A 462 25.49 -3.40 13.34
CA ALA A 462 26.48 -3.30 14.42
C ALA A 462 27.92 -3.56 13.96
N GLU A 463 28.09 -4.31 12.86
CA GLU A 463 29.38 -4.68 12.29
C GLU A 463 29.42 -4.35 10.80
N LEU A 464 30.56 -3.86 10.32
CA LEU A 464 30.83 -3.61 8.90
C LEU A 464 31.98 -4.49 8.45
N SER A 465 31.87 -5.08 7.25
CA SER A 465 33.01 -5.76 6.60
C SER A 465 33.77 -4.76 5.74
N VAL A 466 35.02 -4.46 6.11
CA VAL A 466 35.91 -3.56 5.37
C VAL A 466 36.75 -4.39 4.40
N PRO A 467 36.73 -4.09 3.08
CA PRO A 467 37.56 -4.79 2.12
C PRO A 467 39.04 -4.48 2.36
N VAL A 468 39.89 -5.49 2.13
CA VAL A 468 41.35 -5.42 2.26
C VAL A 468 41.97 -5.77 0.90
N ASP A 469 43.04 -5.07 0.50
CA ASP A 469 43.68 -5.26 -0.81
C ASP A 469 44.20 -6.69 -1.02
N GLU A 470 44.66 -7.35 0.05
CA GLU A 470 45.05 -8.77 0.06
C GLU A 470 44.53 -9.45 1.35
N GLY A 471 43.54 -10.35 1.23
CA GLY A 471 43.03 -11.16 2.34
C GLY A 471 41.50 -11.21 2.46
N GLU A 472 41.00 -11.87 3.51
CA GLU A 472 39.57 -11.87 3.84
C GLU A 472 39.13 -10.50 4.39
N PRO A 473 37.92 -10.01 4.06
CA PRO A 473 37.40 -8.76 4.60
C PRO A 473 37.42 -8.73 6.12
N MET A 474 37.92 -7.65 6.70
CA MET A 474 37.98 -7.50 8.17
C MET A 474 36.67 -6.95 8.70
N LYS A 475 36.13 -7.59 9.75
CA LYS A 475 34.95 -7.09 10.46
C LYS A 475 35.34 -6.04 11.48
N VAL A 476 34.67 -4.89 11.43
CA VAL A 476 34.84 -3.79 12.38
C VAL A 476 33.52 -3.52 13.08
N VAL A 477 33.59 -3.18 14.36
CA VAL A 477 32.41 -2.78 15.14
C VAL A 477 32.11 -1.30 14.87
N LEU A 478 30.85 -1.01 14.56
CA LEU A 478 30.36 0.35 14.37
C LEU A 478 29.94 0.94 15.72
N GLU A 479 30.71 1.89 16.23
CA GLU A 479 30.42 2.65 17.44
C GLU A 479 29.54 3.88 17.11
N ARG A 480 28.62 4.25 18.02
CA ARG A 480 27.88 5.51 17.89
C ARG A 480 28.74 6.67 18.40
N CYS A 481 28.66 7.81 17.72
CA CYS A 481 29.29 9.04 18.18
C CYS A 481 28.37 9.80 19.16
N ALA A 482 28.90 10.86 19.78
CA ALA A 482 28.08 11.77 20.59
C ALA A 482 26.96 12.44 19.78
N ASP A 483 27.24 12.69 18.50
CA ASP A 483 26.21 13.03 17.52
C ASP A 483 25.48 11.76 17.07
N ALA A 484 24.15 11.76 17.23
CA ALA A 484 23.30 10.60 16.93
C ALA A 484 23.18 10.33 15.43
N ASP A 485 23.47 11.33 14.60
CA ASP A 485 23.42 11.22 13.14
C ASP A 485 24.71 10.62 12.56
N THR A 486 25.69 10.30 13.41
CA THR A 486 26.95 9.70 12.99
C THR A 486 27.32 8.44 13.76
N VAL A 487 28.01 7.53 13.06
CA VAL A 487 28.67 6.36 13.61
C VAL A 487 30.13 6.38 13.19
N ARG A 488 30.97 5.70 13.94
CA ARG A 488 32.38 5.56 13.62
C ARG A 488 32.84 4.11 13.72
N TYR A 489 33.91 3.78 13.03
CA TYR A 489 34.72 2.62 13.34
C TYR A 489 36.18 3.00 13.26
N ARG A 490 37.05 2.21 13.89
CA ARG A 490 38.48 2.37 13.76
C ARG A 490 38.97 1.55 12.57
N ASP A 491 39.53 2.22 11.58
CA ASP A 491 40.05 1.57 10.38
C ASP A 491 41.20 0.61 10.74
N PRO A 492 41.06 -0.70 10.46
CA PRO A 492 42.07 -1.68 10.81
C PRO A 492 43.37 -1.51 10.00
N LEU A 493 43.33 -0.81 8.85
CA LEU A 493 44.50 -0.56 8.01
C LEU A 493 45.26 0.69 8.42
N THR A 494 44.55 1.79 8.70
CA THR A 494 45.18 3.08 8.99
C THR A 494 45.23 3.42 10.48
N GLY A 495 44.44 2.74 11.31
CA GLY A 495 44.31 3.01 12.75
C GLY A 495 43.52 4.28 13.07
N ASN A 496 43.02 5.00 12.07
CA ASN A 496 42.25 6.23 12.19
C ASN A 496 40.76 5.95 12.40
N ASP A 497 40.06 6.89 13.03
CA ASP A 497 38.61 6.84 13.13
C ASP A 497 37.97 7.27 11.82
N VAL A 498 37.10 6.42 11.27
CA VAL A 498 36.27 6.74 10.12
C VAL A 498 34.86 7.05 10.61
N VAL A 499 34.45 8.30 10.46
CA VAL A 499 33.12 8.79 10.84
C VAL A 499 32.22 8.84 9.61
N MET A 500 30.98 8.37 9.74
CA MET A 500 30.00 8.28 8.65
C MET A 500 28.57 8.53 9.15
N PRO A 501 27.63 8.87 8.24
CA PRO A 501 26.23 9.02 8.60
C PRO A 501 25.62 7.72 9.16
N ALA A 502 24.89 7.82 10.27
CA ALA A 502 24.23 6.70 10.94
C ALA A 502 23.23 5.97 10.03
N ARG A 503 22.62 6.68 9.06
CA ARG A 503 21.70 6.11 8.05
C ARG A 503 22.34 5.03 7.16
N LEU A 504 23.67 5.06 6.97
CA LEU A 504 24.38 4.02 6.24
C LEU A 504 24.46 2.72 7.04
N ALA A 505 24.54 2.83 8.37
CA ALA A 505 24.55 1.72 9.31
C ALA A 505 23.14 1.23 9.70
N ARG A 506 22.22 1.21 8.73
CA ARG A 506 20.85 0.72 8.87
C ARG A 506 20.53 -0.31 7.80
N ARG A 507 19.69 -1.27 8.15
CA ARG A 507 18.96 -2.12 7.20
C ARG A 507 17.69 -1.41 6.78
N TRP A 508 17.41 -1.43 5.49
CA TRP A 508 16.30 -0.73 4.87
C TRP A 508 15.37 -1.74 4.22
N LYS A 509 14.11 -1.78 4.65
CA LYS A 509 13.08 -2.51 3.94
C LYS A 509 12.72 -1.74 2.67
N VAL A 510 12.82 -2.40 1.53
CA VAL A 510 12.54 -1.81 0.21
C VAL A 510 11.12 -2.19 -0.20
N GLN A 511 10.28 -1.20 -0.51
CA GLN A 511 8.92 -1.42 -1.01
C GLN A 511 8.94 -1.72 -2.51
N LEU A 512 9.26 -2.97 -2.88
CA LEU A 512 9.41 -3.40 -4.28
C LEU A 512 8.16 -3.15 -5.14
N ASP A 513 6.97 -3.25 -4.55
CA ASP A 513 5.72 -3.01 -5.28
C ASP A 513 5.54 -1.53 -5.61
N TRP A 514 5.95 -0.63 -4.71
CA TRP A 514 5.87 0.81 -4.96
C TRP A 514 6.87 1.25 -6.02
N LEU A 515 8.06 0.65 -6.03
CA LEU A 515 9.04 0.91 -7.10
C LEU A 515 8.45 0.62 -8.48
N ARG A 516 7.68 -0.47 -8.63
CA ARG A 516 7.02 -0.80 -9.90
C ARG A 516 5.87 0.16 -10.22
N GLU A 517 5.16 0.67 -9.22
CA GLU A 517 4.12 1.69 -9.43
C GLU A 517 4.71 3.02 -9.92
N GLU A 518 5.83 3.47 -9.36
CA GLU A 518 6.48 4.71 -9.82
C GLU A 518 6.85 4.67 -11.31
N LEU A 519 7.30 3.50 -11.80
CA LEU A 519 7.54 3.31 -13.24
C LEU A 519 6.29 3.43 -14.11
N ILE A 520 5.14 2.98 -13.61
CA ILE A 520 3.87 3.10 -14.33
C ILE A 520 3.36 4.53 -14.29
N THR A 521 3.50 5.19 -13.14
CA THR A 521 3.18 6.61 -12.97
C THR A 521 4.02 7.48 -13.91
N ALA A 522 5.30 7.13 -14.12
CA ALA A 522 6.19 7.77 -15.09
C ALA A 522 5.68 7.70 -16.54
N LEU A 523 5.03 6.61 -16.92
CA LEU A 523 4.42 6.44 -18.24
C LEU A 523 3.08 7.18 -18.39
N GLY A 524 2.46 7.55 -17.26
CA GLY A 524 1.35 8.49 -17.19
C GLY A 524 0.15 8.14 -18.07
N SER A 525 -0.38 9.15 -18.75
CA SER A 525 -1.54 9.06 -19.66
C SER A 525 -1.20 8.49 -21.04
N ALA A 526 0.06 8.16 -21.31
CA ALA A 526 0.47 7.59 -22.60
C ALA A 526 -0.06 6.16 -22.79
N LEU A 527 -0.31 5.46 -21.68
CA LEU A 527 -0.83 4.09 -21.66
C LEU A 527 -2.35 4.06 -21.88
N LYS A 528 -2.77 3.33 -22.91
CA LYS A 528 -4.15 2.96 -23.24
C LYS A 528 -4.42 1.51 -22.80
N GLY A 529 -5.67 1.21 -22.44
CA GLY A 529 -6.14 -0.15 -22.15
C GLY A 529 -6.03 -0.62 -20.67
N PRO A 530 -6.56 -1.82 -20.35
CA PRO A 530 -6.59 -2.35 -18.99
C PRO A 530 -5.18 -2.70 -18.49
N ARG A 531 -4.82 -2.18 -17.31
CA ARG A 531 -3.54 -2.44 -16.63
C ARG A 531 -3.54 -3.79 -15.92
N SER A 532 -2.42 -4.52 -15.96
CA SER A 532 -2.26 -5.75 -15.17
C SER A 532 -2.24 -5.43 -13.67
N ARG A 533 -2.90 -6.27 -12.86
CA ARG A 533 -3.02 -6.12 -11.40
C ARG A 533 -1.99 -6.89 -10.58
N HIS A 534 -1.26 -7.82 -11.19
CA HIS A 534 -0.27 -8.65 -10.49
C HIS A 534 1.13 -8.23 -10.94
N PHE A 535 1.86 -7.61 -10.03
CA PHE A 535 3.24 -7.15 -10.23
C PHE A 535 4.28 -8.23 -9.90
N ASP A 536 3.83 -9.38 -9.39
CA ASP A 536 4.70 -10.47 -8.95
C ASP A 536 5.21 -11.33 -10.12
N ASP A 537 4.50 -11.32 -11.25
CA ASP A 537 4.86 -12.12 -12.43
C ASP A 537 5.43 -11.25 -13.55
N GLU A 538 6.73 -11.40 -13.78
CA GLU A 538 7.41 -10.82 -14.92
C GLU A 538 7.25 -11.69 -16.19
N PRO A 539 7.01 -11.07 -17.36
CA PRO A 539 6.93 -9.63 -17.58
C PRO A 539 5.56 -9.05 -17.20
N VAL A 540 5.58 -7.87 -16.58
CA VAL A 540 4.38 -7.12 -16.20
C VAL A 540 3.85 -6.41 -17.44
N PHE A 541 2.60 -6.68 -17.83
CA PHE A 541 1.94 -5.93 -18.90
C PHE A 541 1.45 -4.58 -18.37
N LEU A 542 1.98 -3.49 -18.92
CA LEU A 542 1.69 -2.13 -18.46
C LEU A 542 0.49 -1.51 -19.19
N GLY A 543 0.26 -1.89 -20.45
CA GLY A 543 -0.79 -1.35 -21.31
C GLY A 543 -0.32 -1.26 -22.76
N GLU A 544 -0.99 -0.43 -23.54
CA GLU A 544 -0.64 -0.19 -24.95
C GLU A 544 -0.33 1.28 -25.18
N ILE A 545 0.66 1.56 -26.03
CA ILE A 545 1.02 2.92 -26.44
C ILE A 545 0.79 3.07 -27.93
N ASP A 546 0.40 4.26 -28.35
CA ASP A 546 0.19 4.57 -29.75
C ASP A 546 1.51 4.98 -30.39
N ILE A 547 2.02 4.14 -31.29
CA ILE A 547 3.20 4.43 -32.10
C ILE A 547 2.79 4.34 -33.56
N ASP A 548 2.84 5.47 -34.26
CA ASP A 548 2.54 5.57 -35.69
C ASP A 548 1.18 4.96 -36.07
N GLY A 549 0.15 5.18 -35.21
CA GLY A 549 -1.21 4.69 -35.41
C GLY A 549 -1.42 3.22 -35.04
N HIS A 550 -0.40 2.54 -34.49
CA HIS A 550 -0.49 1.16 -34.04
C HIS A 550 -0.52 1.09 -32.51
N ALA A 551 -1.39 0.24 -31.98
CA ALA A 551 -1.42 -0.11 -30.57
C ALA A 551 -0.27 -1.07 -30.24
N VAL A 552 0.83 -0.52 -29.72
CA VAL A 552 2.04 -1.26 -29.35
C VAL A 552 1.97 -1.66 -27.88
N ALA A 553 2.07 -2.96 -27.61
CA ALA A 553 2.06 -3.48 -26.25
C ALA A 553 3.32 -3.07 -25.49
N LEU A 554 3.16 -2.56 -24.26
CA LEU A 554 4.25 -2.20 -23.37
C LEU A 554 4.31 -3.16 -22.18
N TYR A 555 5.49 -3.72 -21.95
CA TYR A 555 5.79 -4.61 -20.85
C TYR A 555 6.93 -4.04 -20.01
N PHE A 556 7.03 -4.48 -18.76
CA PHE A 556 8.16 -4.23 -17.87
C PHE A 556 8.75 -5.54 -17.33
N ALA A 557 10.07 -5.63 -17.28
CA ALA A 557 10.80 -6.71 -16.64
C ALA A 557 12.11 -6.20 -16.01
N SER A 558 12.32 -6.51 -14.74
CA SER A 558 13.58 -6.20 -14.05
C SER A 558 14.63 -7.29 -14.27
N ARG A 559 15.90 -7.00 -13.97
CA ARG A 559 16.96 -8.03 -13.86
C ARG A 559 17.18 -8.85 -15.14
N MET A 560 16.95 -8.24 -16.31
CA MET A 560 17.09 -8.89 -17.61
C MET A 560 18.55 -9.18 -17.99
N SER A 561 19.51 -8.70 -17.20
CA SER A 561 20.92 -9.12 -17.21
C SER A 561 21.11 -10.58 -16.75
N HIS A 562 20.22 -11.11 -15.91
CA HIS A 562 20.30 -12.46 -15.39
C HIS A 562 19.65 -13.46 -16.35
N GLU A 563 20.42 -14.49 -16.75
CA GLU A 563 20.00 -15.49 -17.74
C GLU A 563 18.67 -16.17 -17.40
N ARG A 564 18.45 -16.53 -16.12
CA ARG A 564 17.19 -17.18 -15.68
C ARG A 564 15.99 -16.23 -15.76
N ALA A 565 16.16 -14.96 -15.38
CA ALA A 565 15.10 -13.97 -15.43
C ALA A 565 14.72 -13.65 -16.89
N TYR A 566 15.74 -13.42 -17.72
CA TYR A 566 15.56 -13.24 -19.16
C TYR A 566 14.83 -14.42 -19.82
N ALA A 567 15.26 -15.66 -19.54
CA ALA A 567 14.63 -16.85 -20.13
C ALA A 567 13.15 -17.00 -19.74
N LYS A 568 12.80 -16.70 -18.48
CA LYS A 568 11.41 -16.69 -18.00
C LYS A 568 10.58 -15.67 -18.78
N VAL A 569 11.10 -14.45 -18.94
CA VAL A 569 10.44 -13.35 -19.65
C VAL A 569 10.27 -13.66 -21.14
N ASP A 570 11.33 -14.11 -21.81
CA ASP A 570 11.31 -14.48 -23.22
C ASP A 570 10.28 -15.60 -23.49
N ALA A 571 10.25 -16.65 -22.67
CA ALA A 571 9.28 -17.73 -22.78
C ALA A 571 7.83 -17.22 -22.60
N ALA A 572 7.58 -16.39 -21.58
CA ALA A 572 6.25 -15.85 -21.32
C ALA A 572 5.74 -14.96 -22.46
N LEU A 573 6.61 -14.15 -23.08
CA LEU A 573 6.25 -13.31 -24.22
C LEU A 573 6.00 -14.12 -25.49
N ARG A 574 6.72 -15.22 -25.71
CA ARG A 574 6.48 -16.13 -26.85
C ARG A 574 5.11 -16.80 -26.79
N LEU A 575 4.61 -17.10 -25.58
CA LEU A 575 3.27 -17.64 -25.38
C LEU A 575 2.16 -16.61 -25.63
N ARG A 576 2.51 -15.33 -25.83
CA ARG A 576 1.56 -14.22 -26.04
C ARG A 576 1.87 -13.47 -27.34
N PRO A 577 1.84 -14.15 -28.52
CA PRO A 577 2.17 -13.52 -29.78
C PRO A 577 1.17 -12.39 -30.10
N ARG A 578 1.69 -11.28 -30.64
CA ARG A 578 0.91 -10.12 -31.07
C ARG A 578 1.19 -9.80 -32.55
N PRO A 579 0.24 -9.17 -33.27
CA PRO A 579 0.40 -8.86 -34.69
C PRO A 579 1.50 -7.81 -34.96
N VAL A 580 1.83 -7.00 -33.95
CA VAL A 580 2.87 -5.98 -33.99
C VAL A 580 3.83 -6.24 -32.82
N ALA A 581 5.13 -6.01 -33.03
CA ALA A 581 6.13 -6.13 -31.97
C ALA A 581 5.79 -5.18 -30.83
N GLY A 582 5.82 -5.66 -29.59
CA GLY A 582 5.72 -4.81 -28.40
C GLY A 582 7.07 -4.24 -27.97
N VAL A 583 7.06 -3.57 -26.84
CA VAL A 583 8.23 -3.03 -26.14
C VAL A 583 8.32 -3.67 -24.75
N VAL A 584 9.52 -4.04 -24.32
CA VAL A 584 9.84 -4.47 -22.96
C VAL A 584 10.80 -3.43 -22.37
N LEU A 585 10.31 -2.63 -21.44
CA LEU A 585 11.14 -1.74 -20.63
C LEU A 585 11.88 -2.56 -19.58
N THR A 586 13.18 -2.27 -19.40
CA THR A 586 13.99 -2.98 -18.42
C THR A 586 14.91 -2.07 -17.60
N THR A 587 15.28 -2.54 -16.42
CA THR A 587 16.20 -1.87 -15.49
C THR A 587 17.66 -2.12 -15.81
N THR A 588 17.95 -3.09 -16.66
CA THR A 588 19.31 -3.42 -17.10
C THR A 588 19.79 -2.42 -18.15
N SER A 589 20.98 -1.86 -17.96
CA SER A 589 21.62 -0.89 -18.89
C SER A 589 22.07 -1.51 -20.22
N THR A 590 22.50 -2.77 -20.21
CA THR A 590 22.96 -3.50 -21.41
C THR A 590 22.18 -4.78 -21.62
N PRO A 591 20.89 -4.71 -22.00
CA PRO A 591 20.06 -5.89 -22.17
C PRO A 591 20.32 -6.57 -23.52
N LEU A 592 19.86 -7.81 -23.65
CA LEU A 592 19.65 -8.40 -24.97
C LEU A 592 18.56 -7.61 -25.70
N PRO A 593 18.71 -7.34 -27.01
CA PRO A 593 17.88 -6.36 -27.72
C PRO A 593 16.41 -6.78 -27.93
N PHE A 594 16.07 -8.06 -27.73
CA PHE A 594 14.74 -8.61 -28.02
C PHE A 594 14.33 -9.65 -26.98
N ALA A 595 13.03 -9.76 -26.69
CA ALA A 595 12.45 -10.85 -25.90
C ALA A 595 11.10 -11.28 -26.52
N GLY A 596 10.99 -12.54 -26.94
CA GLY A 596 9.92 -13.02 -27.80
C GLY A 596 9.89 -12.26 -29.14
N THR A 597 8.78 -11.60 -29.44
CA THR A 597 8.61 -10.73 -30.62
C THR A 597 8.67 -9.24 -30.26
N ASN A 598 9.27 -8.89 -29.12
CA ASN A 598 9.26 -7.53 -28.57
C ASN A 598 10.66 -6.92 -28.52
N VAL A 599 10.76 -5.60 -28.68
CA VAL A 599 12.00 -4.83 -28.55
C VAL A 599 12.27 -4.58 -27.07
N VAL A 600 13.48 -4.88 -26.59
CA VAL A 600 13.88 -4.62 -25.20
C VAL A 600 14.62 -3.29 -25.15
N ILE A 601 14.19 -2.38 -24.27
CA ILE A 601 14.70 -1.02 -24.17
C ILE A 601 15.04 -0.72 -22.70
N PRO A 602 16.29 -0.32 -22.38
CA PRO A 602 16.63 0.18 -21.05
C PRO A 602 15.80 1.41 -20.69
N ILE A 603 15.28 1.47 -19.47
CA ILE A 603 14.52 2.63 -19.00
C ILE A 603 15.40 3.89 -19.01
N GLU A 604 16.68 3.76 -18.66
CA GLU A 604 17.64 4.87 -18.65
C GLU A 604 17.79 5.56 -20.01
N ASP A 605 17.64 4.83 -21.13
CA ASP A 605 17.77 5.37 -22.49
C ASP A 605 16.57 6.25 -22.89
N VAL A 606 15.45 6.12 -22.18
CA VAL A 606 14.19 6.82 -22.49
C VAL A 606 13.80 7.80 -21.39
N LEU A 607 14.68 8.06 -20.42
CA LEU A 607 14.46 9.13 -19.45
C LEU A 607 14.57 10.49 -20.14
N ALA A 608 13.69 11.41 -19.75
CA ALA A 608 13.73 12.79 -20.18
C ALA A 608 14.86 13.55 -19.48
N ASP A 609 15.30 14.65 -20.10
CA ASP A 609 16.16 15.61 -19.44
C ASP A 609 15.34 16.36 -18.36
N ALA A 610 15.99 16.75 -17.26
CA ALA A 610 15.31 17.38 -16.13
C ALA A 610 14.54 18.64 -16.56
N GLY A 611 13.24 18.72 -16.18
CA GLY A 611 12.38 19.88 -16.43
C GLY A 611 11.37 19.75 -17.59
N ASN A 612 11.33 18.63 -18.31
CA ASN A 612 10.43 18.42 -19.45
C ASN A 612 8.99 17.99 -19.10
N GLY A 613 8.59 18.02 -17.83
CA GLY A 613 7.21 17.73 -17.38
C GLY A 613 6.71 16.29 -17.58
N SER A 614 7.57 15.36 -18.03
CA SER A 614 7.37 13.91 -17.99
C SER A 614 8.74 13.27 -17.75
N ALA A 615 8.81 12.23 -16.92
CA ALA A 615 10.03 11.53 -16.57
C ALA A 615 10.51 10.61 -17.70
N ILE A 616 9.58 10.05 -18.48
CA ILE A 616 9.88 9.24 -19.66
C ILE A 616 9.60 10.07 -20.91
N ASP A 617 10.59 10.15 -21.77
CA ASP A 617 10.53 10.76 -23.09
C ASP A 617 9.96 9.74 -24.09
N LEU A 618 8.69 9.93 -24.43
CA LEU A 618 7.98 9.05 -25.36
C LEU A 618 8.53 9.12 -26.78
N ASP A 619 9.19 10.21 -27.17
CA ASP A 619 9.75 10.33 -28.52
C ASP A 619 11.08 9.57 -28.61
N ARG A 620 11.91 9.60 -27.56
CA ARG A 620 13.06 8.67 -27.42
C ARG A 620 12.61 7.21 -27.47
N LEU A 621 11.53 6.88 -26.74
CA LEU A 621 10.95 5.53 -26.76
C LEU A 621 10.51 5.09 -28.16
N LYS A 622 9.79 5.96 -28.90
CA LYS A 622 9.36 5.67 -30.28
C LYS A 622 10.54 5.49 -31.22
N VAL A 623 11.59 6.32 -31.10
CA VAL A 623 12.81 6.20 -31.92
C VAL A 623 13.51 4.86 -31.67
N ALA A 624 13.70 4.49 -30.41
CA ALA A 624 14.31 3.22 -30.02
C ALA A 624 13.48 2.02 -30.53
N TYR A 625 12.15 2.08 -30.40
CA TYR A 625 11.25 1.06 -30.93
C TYR A 625 11.37 0.90 -32.46
N ARG A 626 11.32 2.00 -33.22
CA ARG A 626 11.41 1.97 -34.69
C ARG A 626 12.71 1.32 -35.18
N HIS A 627 13.80 1.55 -34.45
CA HIS A 627 15.09 0.93 -34.78
C HIS A 627 15.07 -0.60 -34.64
N GLY A 628 14.33 -1.14 -33.65
CA GLY A 628 14.28 -2.56 -33.33
C GLY A 628 13.10 -3.35 -33.92
N GLN A 629 12.00 -2.69 -34.28
CA GLN A 629 10.70 -3.34 -34.58
C GLN A 629 10.78 -4.42 -35.68
N LEU A 630 11.44 -4.12 -36.80
CA LEU A 630 11.56 -5.06 -37.92
C LEU A 630 12.42 -6.29 -37.56
N ALA A 631 13.45 -6.10 -36.73
CA ALA A 631 14.29 -7.19 -36.25
C ALA A 631 13.56 -8.06 -35.21
N ALA A 632 12.79 -7.44 -34.30
CA ALA A 632 11.96 -8.14 -33.32
C ALA A 632 10.89 -9.02 -34.00
N MET A 633 10.23 -8.52 -35.04
CA MET A 633 9.25 -9.29 -35.82
C MET A 633 9.89 -10.43 -36.62
N GLY A 634 11.12 -10.23 -37.10
CA GLY A 634 11.90 -11.28 -37.76
C GLY A 634 12.21 -12.47 -36.83
N GLY A 635 12.23 -12.27 -35.50
CA GLY A 635 12.47 -13.30 -34.49
C GLY A 635 11.34 -14.32 -34.28
N SER A 636 10.21 -14.22 -34.99
CA SER A 636 9.07 -15.15 -34.87
C SER A 636 9.12 -16.34 -35.84
N THR A 637 9.86 -16.24 -36.93
CA THR A 637 9.89 -17.25 -38.01
C THR A 637 11.31 -17.53 -38.48
N VAL A 638 11.66 -18.81 -38.62
CA VAL A 638 12.91 -19.24 -39.26
C VAL A 638 12.89 -18.81 -40.72
N THR A 639 13.64 -17.76 -41.07
CA THR A 639 13.65 -17.19 -42.42
C THR A 639 15.02 -16.68 -42.81
N LEU A 640 15.32 -16.75 -44.12
CA LEU A 640 16.52 -16.17 -44.71
C LEU A 640 16.09 -15.10 -45.72
N LYS A 641 16.40 -13.83 -45.45
CA LYS A 641 16.15 -12.74 -46.40
C LYS A 641 17.41 -12.50 -47.23
N VAL A 642 17.34 -12.77 -48.53
CA VAL A 642 18.43 -12.55 -49.48
C VAL A 642 18.29 -11.15 -50.10
N ALA A 643 19.39 -10.41 -50.17
CA ALA A 643 19.41 -9.10 -50.80
C ALA A 643 19.15 -9.21 -52.32
N PRO A 644 18.62 -8.17 -52.98
CA PRO A 644 18.29 -8.21 -54.41
C PRO A 644 19.48 -8.55 -55.32
N ASP A 645 20.70 -8.24 -54.88
CA ASP A 645 21.95 -8.54 -55.58
C ASP A 645 22.40 -10.00 -55.43
N GLY A 646 21.78 -10.79 -54.54
CA GLY A 646 22.13 -12.18 -54.26
C GLY A 646 23.48 -12.39 -53.55
N HIS A 647 24.15 -11.33 -53.06
CA HIS A 647 25.48 -11.41 -52.46
C HIS A 647 25.49 -11.31 -50.93
N ALA A 648 24.39 -10.84 -50.33
CA ALA A 648 24.18 -10.81 -48.90
C ALA A 648 22.85 -11.45 -48.51
N ALA A 649 22.79 -12.04 -47.33
CA ALA A 649 21.55 -12.52 -46.72
C ALA A 649 21.56 -12.30 -45.21
N THR A 650 20.38 -12.22 -44.61
CA THR A 650 20.22 -12.15 -43.15
C THR A 650 19.34 -13.32 -42.69
N LEU A 651 19.87 -14.15 -41.81
CA LEU A 651 19.16 -15.26 -41.17
C LEU A 651 18.48 -14.77 -39.89
N TYR A 652 17.21 -15.12 -39.74
CA TYR A 652 16.43 -14.88 -38.54
C TYR A 652 16.05 -16.23 -37.92
N LEU A 653 16.43 -16.45 -36.66
CA LEU A 653 16.04 -17.62 -35.87
C LEU A 653 15.38 -17.17 -34.55
N PRO A 654 14.32 -17.86 -34.09
CA PRO A 654 13.75 -17.63 -32.76
C PRO A 654 14.81 -17.72 -31.65
N GLY A 655 14.85 -16.70 -30.78
CA GLY A 655 15.73 -16.67 -29.61
C GLY A 655 17.19 -16.34 -29.89
N LYS A 656 17.51 -15.85 -31.10
CA LYS A 656 18.87 -15.46 -31.49
C LYS A 656 18.88 -14.13 -32.22
N ALA A 657 20.01 -13.41 -32.14
CA ALA A 657 20.20 -12.17 -32.89
C ALA A 657 20.14 -12.44 -34.42
N PRO A 658 19.72 -11.48 -35.26
CA PRO A 658 19.80 -11.64 -36.71
C PRO A 658 21.24 -11.85 -37.17
N TRP A 659 21.50 -12.91 -37.94
CA TRP A 659 22.85 -13.22 -38.43
C TRP A 659 23.02 -12.81 -39.90
N ARG A 660 23.80 -11.74 -40.12
CA ARG A 660 24.14 -11.25 -41.46
C ARG A 660 25.29 -12.06 -42.06
N VAL A 661 25.12 -12.51 -43.29
CA VAL A 661 26.07 -13.36 -44.01
C VAL A 661 26.28 -12.86 -45.43
N THR A 662 27.52 -12.91 -45.89
CA THR A 662 27.91 -12.54 -47.26
C THR A 662 28.58 -13.72 -47.96
N GLY A 663 28.35 -13.84 -49.27
CA GLY A 663 28.94 -14.88 -50.13
C GLY A 663 27.99 -16.02 -50.50
N LYS A 664 27.93 -16.34 -51.80
CA LYS A 664 26.96 -17.26 -52.40
C LYS A 664 26.95 -18.65 -51.77
N ALA A 665 28.11 -19.22 -51.47
CA ALA A 665 28.22 -20.55 -50.86
C ALA A 665 27.63 -20.60 -49.43
N ARG A 666 27.84 -19.54 -48.64
CA ARG A 666 27.28 -19.43 -47.28
C ARG A 666 25.77 -19.23 -47.30
N ILE A 667 25.29 -18.37 -48.21
CA ILE A 667 23.85 -18.13 -48.42
C ILE A 667 23.15 -19.44 -48.83
N ALA A 668 23.71 -20.19 -49.76
CA ALA A 668 23.14 -21.46 -50.22
C ALA A 668 23.04 -22.52 -49.10
N VAL A 669 24.03 -22.60 -48.21
CA VAL A 669 23.98 -23.51 -47.05
C VAL A 669 22.86 -23.14 -46.08
N LEU A 670 22.71 -21.85 -45.76
CA LEU A 670 21.64 -21.38 -44.88
C LEU A 670 20.27 -21.56 -45.52
N GLN A 671 20.17 -21.31 -46.83
CA GLN A 671 18.92 -21.46 -47.58
C GLN A 671 18.42 -22.91 -47.55
N ARG A 672 19.31 -23.89 -47.77
CA ARG A 672 18.97 -25.32 -47.66
C ARG A 672 18.46 -25.72 -46.28
N LEU A 673 19.03 -25.15 -45.22
CA LEU A 673 18.60 -25.42 -43.85
C LEU A 673 17.25 -24.79 -43.52
N VAL A 674 16.98 -23.58 -44.02
CA VAL A 674 15.68 -22.91 -43.88
C VAL A 674 14.60 -23.63 -44.70
N GLU A 675 14.91 -24.06 -45.92
CA GLU A 675 13.99 -24.85 -46.76
C GLU A 675 13.67 -26.22 -46.13
N ALA A 676 14.68 -26.90 -45.60
CA ALA A 676 14.50 -28.18 -44.89
C ALA A 676 13.64 -28.01 -43.62
N TRP A 677 13.84 -26.92 -42.88
CA TRP A 677 13.00 -26.54 -41.75
C TRP A 677 11.55 -26.29 -42.18
N ALA A 678 11.33 -25.49 -43.23
CA ALA A 678 10.00 -25.20 -43.76
C ALA A 678 9.27 -26.44 -44.30
N ALA A 679 10.01 -27.42 -44.83
CA ALA A 679 9.49 -28.70 -45.30
C ALA A 679 9.21 -29.72 -44.18
N GLY A 680 9.38 -29.35 -42.90
CA GLY A 680 9.16 -30.26 -41.76
C GLY A 680 10.22 -31.36 -41.60
N THR A 681 11.33 -31.28 -42.34
CA THR A 681 12.44 -32.25 -42.30
C THR A 681 13.74 -31.51 -41.97
N PRO A 682 13.94 -31.07 -40.72
CA PRO A 682 14.96 -30.08 -40.35
C PRO A 682 16.42 -30.58 -40.47
N HIS A 683 16.62 -31.86 -40.76
CA HIS A 683 17.93 -32.49 -40.85
C HIS A 683 18.42 -32.55 -42.30
N VAL A 684 19.54 -31.86 -42.59
CA VAL A 684 20.16 -31.92 -43.92
C VAL A 684 21.48 -32.70 -43.84
N ASN A 685 21.60 -33.76 -44.64
CA ASN A 685 22.83 -34.56 -44.72
C ASN A 685 24.02 -33.68 -45.16
N THR A 686 25.19 -33.86 -44.54
CA THR A 686 26.39 -33.05 -44.79
C THR A 686 26.78 -33.01 -46.29
N LYS A 687 26.63 -34.12 -47.03
CA LYS A 687 26.95 -34.16 -48.46
C LYS A 687 25.98 -33.29 -49.28
N ALA A 688 24.69 -33.35 -48.95
CA ALA A 688 23.66 -32.54 -49.60
C ALA A 688 23.77 -31.06 -49.20
N LEU A 689 24.01 -30.81 -47.90
CA LEU A 689 24.17 -29.46 -47.37
C LEU A 689 25.34 -28.72 -47.99
N MET A 690 26.47 -29.41 -48.21
CA MET A 690 27.69 -28.79 -48.73
C MET A 690 27.83 -28.86 -50.26
N ALA A 691 26.84 -29.41 -50.98
CA ALA A 691 26.90 -29.56 -52.43
C ALA A 691 27.17 -28.22 -53.16
N GLY A 692 28.15 -28.19 -54.06
CA GLY A 692 28.49 -27.00 -54.84
C GLY A 692 29.19 -25.87 -54.07
N THR A 693 29.57 -26.07 -52.79
CA THR A 693 30.24 -25.04 -51.97
C THR A 693 31.77 -25.13 -51.98
N GLY A 694 32.34 -26.22 -52.50
CA GLY A 694 33.79 -26.50 -52.46
C GLY A 694 34.34 -26.85 -51.06
N CYS A 695 33.49 -26.86 -50.02
CA CYS A 695 33.88 -27.14 -48.64
C CYS A 695 33.33 -28.49 -48.15
N THR A 696 34.03 -29.15 -47.22
CA THR A 696 33.63 -30.47 -46.69
C THR A 696 32.74 -30.39 -45.44
N SER A 697 32.63 -29.24 -44.79
CA SER A 697 31.76 -29.02 -43.62
C SER A 697 31.41 -27.53 -43.43
N PRO A 698 30.34 -27.20 -42.67
CA PRO A 698 30.04 -25.83 -42.28
C PRO A 698 31.20 -25.14 -41.53
N ALA A 699 31.95 -25.88 -40.71
CA ALA A 699 33.12 -25.34 -40.01
C ALA A 699 34.20 -24.81 -40.96
N ASN A 700 34.35 -25.44 -42.14
CA ASN A 700 35.32 -25.03 -43.17
C ASN A 700 34.79 -23.88 -44.04
N LEU A 701 33.48 -23.67 -44.08
CA LEU A 701 32.85 -22.63 -44.89
C LEU A 701 32.68 -21.30 -44.12
N PHE A 702 32.38 -21.38 -42.83
CA PHE A 702 32.21 -20.24 -41.94
C PHE A 702 33.51 -19.96 -41.15
N THR A 703 34.60 -19.74 -41.88
CA THR A 703 35.94 -19.47 -41.32
C THR A 703 36.02 -18.08 -40.69
N GLY A 704 36.55 -18.01 -39.47
CA GLY A 704 36.79 -16.76 -38.74
C GLY A 704 36.65 -16.93 -37.23
N LYS A 705 37.60 -16.38 -36.47
CA LYS A 705 37.63 -16.46 -34.99
C LYS A 705 36.39 -15.83 -34.31
N HIS A 706 35.69 -14.94 -35.02
CA HIS A 706 34.49 -14.23 -34.58
C HIS A 706 33.21 -14.62 -35.35
N SER A 707 33.23 -15.69 -36.14
CA SER A 707 32.03 -16.13 -36.86
C SER A 707 31.06 -16.81 -35.87
N PRO A 708 29.83 -16.29 -35.69
CA PRO A 708 28.93 -16.80 -34.65
C PRO A 708 28.21 -18.09 -35.09
N TRP A 709 28.65 -18.75 -36.17
CA TRP A 709 27.93 -19.85 -36.81
C TRP A 709 27.57 -21.03 -35.88
N ARG A 710 28.37 -21.27 -34.83
CA ARG A 710 28.13 -22.32 -33.81
C ARG A 710 26.93 -22.01 -32.91
N ASP A 711 26.52 -20.75 -32.87
CA ASP A 711 25.32 -20.33 -32.16
C ASP A 711 24.07 -20.58 -33.00
N TYR A 712 24.17 -20.68 -34.33
CA TYR A 712 23.03 -20.81 -35.24
C TYR A 712 22.89 -22.19 -35.86
N LEU A 713 23.97 -22.97 -35.94
CA LEU A 713 24.01 -24.27 -36.59
C LEU A 713 24.54 -25.33 -35.62
N GLU A 714 23.96 -26.51 -35.66
CA GLU A 714 24.47 -27.65 -34.89
C GLU A 714 24.45 -28.94 -35.70
N ARG A 715 25.35 -29.86 -35.34
CA ARG A 715 25.39 -31.19 -35.91
C ARG A 715 24.49 -32.09 -35.09
N VAL A 716 23.61 -32.82 -35.75
CA VAL A 716 22.68 -33.76 -35.10
C VAL A 716 23.50 -34.92 -34.49
N PRO A 717 23.42 -35.17 -33.16
CA PRO A 717 24.17 -36.24 -32.50
C PRO A 717 23.96 -37.60 -33.15
N GLY A 718 25.02 -38.39 -33.29
CA GLY A 718 24.95 -39.74 -33.88
C GLY A 718 24.76 -39.80 -35.40
N THR A 719 24.63 -38.67 -36.10
CA THR A 719 24.40 -38.66 -37.56
C THR A 719 25.45 -37.84 -38.33
N ARG A 720 25.36 -37.89 -39.66
CA ARG A 720 26.09 -37.00 -40.59
C ARG A 720 25.18 -35.89 -41.11
N ALA A 721 24.26 -35.38 -40.29
CA ALA A 721 23.35 -34.30 -40.65
C ALA A 721 23.56 -33.03 -39.79
N TRP A 722 23.07 -31.92 -40.31
CA TRP A 722 23.09 -30.60 -39.68
C TRP A 722 21.68 -30.03 -39.65
N GLN A 723 21.43 -29.18 -38.66
CA GLN A 723 20.19 -28.45 -38.49
C GLN A 723 20.44 -27.03 -38.00
N LEU A 724 19.40 -26.20 -38.07
CA LEU A 724 19.38 -24.92 -37.38
C LEU A 724 19.32 -25.18 -35.88
N LYS A 725 20.22 -24.56 -35.12
CA LYS A 725 20.25 -24.63 -33.67
C LYS A 725 19.14 -23.73 -33.13
N LEU A 726 18.02 -24.32 -32.75
CA LEU A 726 16.93 -23.62 -32.09
C LEU A 726 17.03 -23.83 -30.58
N THR A 727 16.68 -22.82 -29.80
CA THR A 727 16.56 -22.98 -28.35
C THR A 727 15.30 -23.82 -28.07
N PRO A 728 15.41 -25.01 -27.45
CA PRO A 728 14.25 -25.89 -27.23
C PRO A 728 13.24 -25.23 -26.28
N LEU A 729 11.96 -25.26 -26.67
CA LEU A 729 10.83 -24.61 -25.99
C LEU A 729 10.35 -25.33 -24.70
N ASP A 730 10.81 -26.56 -24.42
CA ASP A 730 10.22 -27.45 -23.40
C ASP A 730 11.19 -27.98 -22.31
N ARG A 731 12.26 -27.25 -21.97
CA ARG A 731 12.88 -27.53 -20.65
C ARG A 731 12.01 -26.89 -19.57
N VAL A 732 11.01 -27.65 -19.12
CA VAL A 732 10.54 -27.58 -17.73
C VAL A 732 11.81 -27.61 -16.89
N VAL A 733 12.19 -26.47 -16.32
CA VAL A 733 13.11 -26.45 -15.20
C VAL A 733 12.31 -27.10 -14.08
N VAL A 734 12.47 -28.42 -13.94
CA VAL A 734 12.07 -29.10 -12.73
C VAL A 734 12.87 -28.44 -11.62
N ASP A 735 12.14 -27.90 -10.68
CA ASP A 735 12.66 -27.18 -9.55
C ASP A 735 13.43 -28.17 -8.65
N ASP A 736 14.76 -28.21 -8.76
CA ASP A 736 15.62 -28.92 -7.81
C ASP A 736 15.63 -28.25 -6.41
N SER A 737 14.76 -27.26 -6.16
CA SER A 737 14.56 -26.69 -4.82
C SER A 737 13.60 -27.51 -3.94
N ASP A 738 12.76 -28.38 -4.50
CA ASP A 738 11.87 -29.26 -3.72
C ASP A 738 12.54 -30.55 -3.24
N THR A 739 13.60 -31.02 -3.91
CA THR A 739 14.36 -32.22 -3.48
C THR A 739 15.42 -31.93 -2.42
N ARG A 740 15.81 -30.67 -2.19
CA ARG A 740 16.72 -30.29 -1.09
C ARG A 740 16.01 -30.04 0.23
N SER A 741 14.73 -29.69 0.21
CA SER A 741 13.93 -29.53 1.43
C SER A 741 13.50 -30.88 2.02
N ALA A 742 13.23 -31.89 1.17
CA ALA A 742 12.87 -33.23 1.62
C ALA A 742 14.05 -34.10 2.12
N ALA A 743 15.30 -33.74 1.78
CA ALA A 743 16.49 -34.47 2.23
C ALA A 743 17.05 -33.99 3.58
N ILE A 744 16.56 -32.86 4.11
CA ILE A 744 16.99 -32.31 5.41
C ILE A 744 16.08 -32.78 6.56
N GLU A 745 14.82 -33.16 6.28
CA GLU A 745 13.91 -33.73 7.30
C GLU A 745 14.09 -35.24 7.57
N ALA A 746 14.92 -35.95 6.79
CA ALA A 746 15.13 -37.41 6.95
C ALA A 746 16.45 -37.81 7.65
N VAL A 747 17.22 -36.85 8.21
CA VAL A 747 18.53 -37.13 8.86
C VAL A 747 18.55 -36.74 10.35
N THR A 748 17.41 -36.47 10.97
CA THR A 748 17.31 -36.21 12.42
C THR A 748 16.51 -37.23 13.22
N GLU A 749 16.22 -38.41 12.64
CA GLU A 749 15.77 -39.59 13.39
C GLU A 749 16.76 -40.74 13.18
N ASP A 750 17.91 -40.64 13.85
CA ASP A 750 18.71 -41.76 14.41
C ASP A 750 20.11 -41.24 14.79
N VAL A 751 20.23 -40.66 16.00
CA VAL A 751 21.30 -40.84 17.03
C VAL A 751 20.82 -40.20 18.33
#